data_AF-A0A813VIZ1-F1
#
_entry.id   AF-A0A813VIZ1-F1
#
_cell.length_a   1.000
_cell.length_b   1.000
_cell.length_c   1.000
_cell.angle_alpha   90.00
_cell.angle_beta   90.00
_cell.angle_gamma   90.00
#
_symmetry.space_group_name_H-M   'P 1'
#
loop_
_entity.id
_entity.type
_entity.pdbx_description
1 polymer ?
#
loop_
_entity_poly.entity_id
_entity_poly.type
_entity_poly.pdbx_seq_one_letter_code
_entity_poly.pdbx_strand_id
1 'polypeptide(L)'
;MSSMPLYQCQINTDNIKLIGNILEKENFIQQPTLSTFVKSNLDQTIQIDLSQSFESPSIICCCSTISISLPQLLSFLKPNSSSTINLILFNQSSGLIDWNSLINLTTTYNLSLNIVNNEENLALGQRGAFRGSTVWLTGLSGAGKSTIAFALEEYIVSKGLPAYCLDGDNIRCGLNKNLGFSNEDRVENIRRIAEVAKLFADAGIMCIVAFISPFEQDRECARQLHESANIPFIEVFLNTPLSVCEARDVKGLYEKARKGLIKGFTGIDSPYQSPVHPDVIIDTNEISINRSLEMIIGKLAERSVLSPTLILSVHELFMTEHIREKALEEFASLDKLEITELDLQWVQVLSEGWATPLSGFMRETEYLQCLHFGCLMKGHIENQTIPIVLPCTTEDKERLTSSSTIALCYKGKLVALLKKPEFYQHRKEERCARTFGTTDPEHPHIKVILASGDWLIGGDVEVLEKIQWNDGLDQFRLTPNELRHRFRDMKADAVFAFQLRNPIHNGHSLLMQTTRQLLNERGFKNPVLLLHPLGGWTKDDDVPLPVRMAQHQAFLNEDEHDRLDRSRTVLAIFPSPMSYAGPTEVQWHAKARMCTGANFYIVGRDPAGLPHPSDKSKDLYDPTHGSKVLTMAPGLNQLQILPFKVAAYNHVLKDMAFYDPTKHDEFDFISGTRMRKIARDGEQPPDGFMVPAGWKVLSTYYQSLATKS
;
A
#
# COMPACT_ATOMS: atom_id res chain seq x y z
N MET A 1 15.68 36.05 47.41
CA MET A 1 16.63 36.13 46.28
C MET A 1 16.19 35.09 45.26
N SER A 2 15.81 35.35 44.03
CA SER A 2 15.57 36.57 43.24
C SER A 2 14.97 36.04 41.95
N SER A 3 13.69 36.31 41.70
CA SER A 3 13.07 36.13 40.40
C SER A 3 13.73 37.09 39.41
N MET A 4 14.38 36.55 38.37
CA MET A 4 14.82 37.35 37.23
C MET A 4 13.60 37.72 36.36
N PRO A 5 13.61 38.88 35.69
CA PRO A 5 12.43 39.46 35.06
C PRO A 5 12.19 38.89 33.66
N LEU A 6 10.92 38.59 33.35
CA LEU A 6 10.42 38.48 31.98
C LEU A 6 10.53 39.85 31.31
N TYR A 7 11.35 39.97 30.27
CA TYR A 7 11.31 41.11 29.37
C TYR A 7 9.99 41.06 28.57
N GLN A 8 8.98 41.81 29.03
CA GLN A 8 7.83 42.18 28.19
C GLN A 8 8.33 43.17 27.12
N CYS A 9 8.43 42.72 25.87
CA CYS A 9 8.54 43.64 24.75
C CYS A 9 7.17 44.27 24.50
N GLN A 10 6.88 45.40 25.17
CA GLN A 10 5.73 46.22 24.83
C GLN A 10 6.03 46.96 23.52
N ILE A 11 5.39 46.54 22.44
CA ILE A 11 5.30 47.36 21.22
C ILE A 11 4.33 48.53 21.55
N ASN A 12 4.89 49.68 21.93
CA ASN A 12 4.15 50.94 22.08
C ASN A 12 3.56 51.36 20.71
N THR A 13 2.37 51.96 20.72
CA THR A 13 1.74 52.76 19.63
C THR A 13 2.73 53.51 18.72
N ASP A 14 3.85 54.00 19.25
CA ASP A 14 4.89 54.69 18.47
C ASP A 14 5.64 53.77 17.47
N ASN A 15 5.81 52.47 17.79
CA ASN A 15 6.40 51.48 16.88
C ASN A 15 5.45 51.11 15.73
N ILE A 16 4.14 51.21 15.94
CA ILE A 16 3.13 50.96 14.90
C ILE A 16 3.09 52.11 13.90
N LYS A 17 3.23 53.36 14.37
CA LYS A 17 3.42 54.53 13.49
C LYS A 17 4.72 54.42 12.68
N LEU A 18 5.79 53.90 13.29
CA LEU A 18 7.06 53.67 12.61
C LEU A 18 6.92 52.64 11.47
N ILE A 19 6.20 51.54 11.69
CA ILE A 19 5.90 50.53 10.66
C ILE A 19 5.04 51.12 9.54
N GLY A 20 4.01 51.91 9.87
CA GLY A 20 3.20 52.64 8.89
C GLY A 20 4.03 53.57 8.00
N ASN A 21 4.96 54.32 8.59
CA ASN A 21 5.86 55.20 7.85
C ASN A 21 6.89 54.43 7.00
N ILE A 22 7.33 53.24 7.42
CA ILE A 22 8.23 52.37 6.64
C ILE A 22 7.50 51.82 5.40
N LEU A 23 6.25 51.40 5.55
CA LEU A 23 5.42 50.88 4.45
C LEU A 23 5.07 51.94 3.39
N GLU A 24 4.89 53.21 3.81
CA GLU A 24 4.78 54.35 2.87
C GLU A 24 6.09 54.60 2.11
N LYS A 25 7.23 54.50 2.79
CA LYS A 25 8.55 54.79 2.21
C LYS A 25 9.00 53.74 1.18
N GLU A 26 8.51 52.52 1.32
CA GLU A 26 8.76 51.37 0.42
C GLU A 26 7.68 51.23 -0.69
N ASN A 27 6.78 52.22 -0.87
CA ASN A 27 5.72 52.25 -1.90
C ASN A 27 4.67 51.12 -1.82
N PHE A 28 4.48 50.45 -0.68
CA PHE A 28 3.48 49.39 -0.53
C PHE A 28 2.03 49.90 -0.44
N ILE A 29 1.82 51.18 -0.12
CA ILE A 29 0.50 51.82 -0.01
C ILE A 29 0.59 53.24 -0.62
N GLN A 30 -0.34 53.60 -1.52
CA GLN A 30 -0.48 54.98 -2.03
C GLN A 30 -1.31 55.83 -1.04
N GLN A 31 -0.85 57.04 -0.71
CA GLN A 31 -1.50 58.02 0.18
C GLN A 31 -2.95 58.40 -0.24
N PRO A 32 -3.77 59.08 0.61
CA PRO A 32 -4.41 58.55 1.81
C PRO A 32 -5.94 58.80 1.79
N THR A 33 -6.76 57.78 1.93
CA THR A 33 -8.08 57.94 2.58
C THR A 33 -8.04 57.21 3.92
N LEU A 34 -7.64 57.96 4.94
CA LEU A 34 -7.53 57.53 6.32
C LEU A 34 -8.85 56.94 6.83
N SER A 35 -8.88 55.61 6.96
CA SER A 35 -9.70 54.93 7.97
C SER A 35 -8.90 53.76 8.56
N THR A 36 -7.68 54.04 9.05
CA THR A 36 -6.84 53.03 9.70
C THR A 36 -7.42 52.70 11.07
N PHE A 37 -8.10 51.57 11.20
CA PHE A 37 -8.55 51.04 12.49
C PHE A 37 -7.40 50.27 13.14
N VAL A 38 -6.92 50.75 14.30
CA VAL A 38 -5.96 50.03 15.15
C VAL A 38 -6.67 49.69 16.46
N LYS A 39 -6.91 48.41 16.71
CA LYS A 39 -7.37 47.91 18.02
C LYS A 39 -6.31 46.96 18.60
N SER A 40 -5.87 47.23 19.82
CA SER A 40 -5.01 46.36 20.62
C SER A 40 -5.80 45.83 21.82
N ASN A 41 -5.99 44.53 21.88
CA ASN A 41 -6.33 43.83 23.13
C ASN A 41 -5.79 42.40 23.04
N LEU A 42 -4.82 42.09 23.91
CA LEU A 42 -3.92 40.95 23.77
C LEU A 42 -4.57 39.58 24.05
N ASP A 43 -5.74 39.53 24.68
CA ASP A 43 -6.33 38.26 25.18
C ASP A 43 -7.81 38.04 24.83
N GLN A 44 -8.37 38.71 23.81
CA GLN A 44 -9.77 38.48 23.39
C GLN A 44 -9.97 38.48 21.87
N THR A 45 -10.96 37.70 21.41
CA THR A 45 -11.49 37.73 20.04
C THR A 45 -12.10 39.11 19.76
N ILE A 46 -11.61 39.81 18.72
CA ILE A 46 -12.13 41.11 18.31
C ILE A 46 -13.20 40.90 17.23
N GLN A 47 -14.45 41.29 17.50
CA GLN A 47 -15.48 41.45 16.46
C GLN A 47 -15.38 42.86 15.85
N ILE A 48 -15.32 42.93 14.52
CA ILE A 48 -15.26 44.18 13.76
C ILE A 48 -16.61 44.36 13.05
N ASP A 49 -17.34 45.42 13.42
CA ASP A 49 -18.59 45.81 12.76
C ASP A 49 -18.28 46.76 11.60
N LEU A 50 -18.57 46.32 10.37
CA LEU A 50 -18.28 47.04 9.12
C LEU A 50 -19.50 47.83 8.60
N SER A 51 -20.50 48.09 9.44
CA SER A 51 -21.73 48.82 9.05
C SER A 51 -21.55 50.28 8.64
N GLN A 52 -20.33 50.84 8.68
CA GLN A 52 -20.02 52.20 8.21
C GLN A 52 -19.30 52.15 6.85
N SER A 53 -19.84 52.87 5.86
CA SER A 53 -19.37 52.88 4.48
C SER A 53 -18.05 53.65 4.32
N PHE A 54 -16.99 52.97 3.87
CA PHE A 54 -15.71 53.59 3.53
C PHE A 54 -15.20 53.09 2.19
N GLU A 55 -14.62 53.98 1.39
CA GLU A 55 -14.32 53.69 -0.02
C GLU A 55 -13.15 52.74 -0.25
N SER A 56 -12.28 52.47 0.75
CA SER A 56 -11.22 51.44 0.72
C SER A 56 -10.54 51.31 2.10
N PRO A 57 -10.92 50.39 3.00
CA PRO A 57 -10.25 50.29 4.30
C PRO A 57 -9.01 49.38 4.23
N SER A 58 -7.87 49.87 4.73
CA SER A 58 -6.71 49.04 5.12
C SER A 58 -6.79 48.80 6.63
N ILE A 59 -6.90 47.53 7.05
CA ILE A 59 -7.10 47.16 8.46
C ILE A 59 -5.84 46.46 8.98
N ILE A 60 -5.25 47.01 10.05
CA ILE A 60 -4.09 46.43 10.74
C ILE A 60 -4.57 45.94 12.11
N CYS A 61 -4.55 44.63 12.35
CA CYS A 61 -5.04 44.03 13.59
C CYS A 61 -3.97 43.12 14.22
N CYS A 62 -3.80 43.23 15.53
CA CYS A 62 -2.82 42.46 16.29
C CYS A 62 -3.56 41.71 17.40
N CYS A 63 -3.93 40.45 17.15
CA CYS A 63 -4.62 39.57 18.09
C CYS A 63 -4.34 38.09 17.77
N SER A 64 -4.61 37.20 18.73
CA SER A 64 -4.37 35.76 18.58
C SER A 64 -5.39 35.05 17.68
N THR A 65 -6.59 35.60 17.53
CA THR A 65 -7.66 35.05 16.67
C THR A 65 -8.57 36.17 16.13
N ILE A 66 -8.87 36.18 14.82
CA ILE A 66 -9.86 37.09 14.19
C ILE A 66 -11.06 36.26 13.71
N SER A 67 -12.29 36.73 13.98
CA SER A 67 -13.53 36.17 13.44
C SER A 67 -14.32 37.27 12.73
N ILE A 68 -14.56 37.11 11.42
CA ILE A 68 -15.37 38.02 10.60
C ILE A 68 -16.58 37.24 10.09
N SER A 69 -17.78 37.79 10.26
CA SER A 69 -18.99 37.12 9.77
C SER A 69 -19.15 37.31 8.26
N LEU A 70 -19.29 36.20 7.53
CA LEU A 70 -19.46 36.16 6.06
C LEU A 70 -20.62 37.05 5.53
N PRO A 71 -21.78 37.14 6.22
CA PRO A 71 -22.88 38.00 5.76
C PRO A 71 -22.55 39.50 5.74
N GLN A 72 -21.69 39.97 6.66
CA GLN A 72 -21.28 41.39 6.73
C GLN A 72 -20.22 41.74 5.67
N LEU A 73 -19.40 40.77 5.27
CA LEU A 73 -18.41 40.95 4.21
C LEU A 73 -19.09 41.16 2.84
N LEU A 74 -20.19 40.43 2.60
CA LEU A 74 -20.96 40.47 1.36
C LEU A 74 -21.72 41.79 1.16
N SER A 75 -22.12 42.48 2.24
CA SER A 75 -22.79 43.79 2.14
C SER A 75 -21.87 44.93 1.68
N PHE A 76 -20.55 44.73 1.72
CA PHE A 76 -19.55 45.74 1.38
C PHE A 76 -19.13 45.71 -0.10
N LEU A 77 -19.30 44.57 -0.77
CA LEU A 77 -18.90 44.36 -2.15
C LEU A 77 -20.04 44.77 -3.08
N LYS A 78 -19.93 45.95 -3.71
CA LYS A 78 -20.84 46.32 -4.79
C LYS A 78 -20.65 45.35 -5.96
N PRO A 79 -21.72 44.90 -6.64
CA PRO A 79 -21.58 44.08 -7.83
C PRO A 79 -20.76 44.84 -8.87
N ASN A 80 -19.72 44.20 -9.42
CA ASN A 80 -18.85 44.70 -10.50
C ASN A 80 -17.76 45.74 -10.16
N SER A 81 -17.29 45.85 -8.91
CA SER A 81 -16.06 46.61 -8.60
C SER A 81 -14.92 45.70 -8.13
N SER A 82 -13.72 45.87 -8.70
CA SER A 82 -12.48 45.26 -8.19
C SER A 82 -11.99 46.02 -6.97
N SER A 83 -12.37 45.58 -5.78
CA SER A 83 -11.93 46.17 -4.52
C SER A 83 -10.95 45.22 -3.83
N THR A 84 -9.71 45.65 -3.63
CA THR A 84 -8.67 44.88 -2.92
C THR A 84 -8.72 45.21 -1.42
N ILE A 85 -8.78 44.20 -0.56
CA ILE A 85 -8.68 44.38 0.91
C ILE A 85 -7.33 43.80 1.35
N ASN A 86 -6.49 44.64 1.94
CA ASN A 86 -5.19 44.23 2.48
C ASN A 86 -5.30 44.02 4.00
N LEU A 87 -4.99 42.81 4.46
CA LEU A 87 -4.95 42.41 5.87
C LEU A 87 -3.51 42.01 6.23
N ILE A 88 -2.96 42.63 7.28
CA ILE A 88 -1.62 42.32 7.80
C ILE A 88 -1.77 41.75 9.21
N LEU A 89 -1.28 40.53 9.44
CA LEU A 89 -1.32 39.81 10.71
C LEU A 89 0.09 39.72 11.33
N PHE A 90 0.18 39.91 12.64
CA PHE A 90 1.44 39.82 13.41
C PHE A 90 1.43 38.61 14.35
N ASN A 91 2.48 37.77 14.29
CA ASN A 91 2.69 36.65 15.21
C ASN A 91 3.67 37.07 16.33
N GLN A 92 3.24 36.99 17.60
CA GLN A 92 4.04 37.43 18.74
C GLN A 92 5.12 36.44 19.21
N SER A 93 5.11 35.18 18.77
CA SER A 93 6.08 34.19 19.26
C SER A 93 7.49 34.38 18.69
N SER A 94 7.64 35.05 17.55
CA SER A 94 8.92 35.17 16.83
C SER A 94 9.47 36.59 16.74
N GLY A 95 8.69 37.62 17.09
CA GLY A 95 9.10 39.03 16.97
C GLY A 95 9.43 39.49 15.55
N LEU A 96 9.10 38.69 14.53
CA LEU A 96 9.40 38.95 13.11
C LEU A 96 8.10 39.24 12.34
N ILE A 97 8.15 40.24 11.47
CA ILE A 97 7.15 40.44 10.41
C ILE A 97 7.35 39.31 9.40
N ASP A 98 6.37 38.41 9.27
CA ASP A 98 6.37 37.44 8.19
C ASP A 98 5.85 38.11 6.91
N TRP A 99 6.79 38.62 6.11
CA TRP A 99 6.51 39.28 4.83
C TRP A 99 5.90 38.34 3.78
N ASN A 100 5.96 37.00 3.96
CA ASN A 100 5.35 36.03 3.04
C ASN A 100 3.85 35.83 3.27
N SER A 101 3.28 36.43 4.31
CA SER A 101 1.86 36.32 4.65
C SER A 101 0.97 37.45 4.09
N LEU A 102 1.43 38.17 3.06
CA LEU A 102 0.61 39.12 2.30
C LEU A 102 -0.41 38.37 1.42
N ILE A 103 -1.62 38.19 1.94
CA ILE A 103 -2.73 37.67 1.15
C ILE A 103 -3.25 38.80 0.25
N ASN A 104 -2.77 38.87 -0.99
CA ASN A 104 -3.40 39.64 -2.04
C ASN A 104 -4.65 38.91 -2.53
N LEU A 105 -5.83 39.24 -1.99
CA LEU A 105 -7.11 38.80 -2.53
C LEU A 105 -7.47 39.66 -3.75
N THR A 106 -7.06 39.23 -4.94
CA THR A 106 -7.59 39.76 -6.20
C THR A 106 -8.64 38.78 -6.72
N THR A 107 -9.92 39.00 -6.38
CA THR A 107 -11.00 38.10 -6.78
C THR A 107 -11.63 38.60 -8.09
N THR A 108 -11.38 37.91 -9.20
CA THR A 108 -12.21 38.00 -10.41
C THR A 108 -13.39 37.04 -10.23
N TYR A 109 -14.58 37.58 -9.95
CA TYR A 109 -15.79 36.77 -9.82
C TYR A 109 -16.37 36.44 -11.20
N ASN A 110 -16.29 35.16 -11.59
CA ASN A 110 -17.33 34.53 -12.40
C ASN A 110 -18.31 33.85 -11.44
N LEU A 111 -19.61 34.10 -11.65
CA LEU A 111 -20.68 33.69 -10.75
C LEU A 111 -20.73 32.17 -10.51
N SER A 112 -20.87 31.83 -9.23
CA SER A 112 -21.44 30.60 -8.67
C SER A 112 -20.90 29.26 -9.19
N LEU A 113 -19.71 28.87 -8.72
CA LEU A 113 -19.32 27.46 -8.62
C LEU A 113 -19.10 27.15 -7.14
N ASN A 114 -19.87 26.18 -6.65
CA ASN A 114 -19.84 25.69 -5.29
C ASN A 114 -18.40 25.42 -4.81
N ILE A 115 -18.14 25.67 -3.51
CA ILE A 115 -16.87 25.49 -2.78
C ILE A 115 -16.45 23.99 -2.67
N VAL A 116 -16.94 23.12 -3.54
CA VAL A 116 -17.21 21.72 -3.17
C VAL A 116 -16.06 20.74 -3.42
N ASN A 117 -15.22 20.90 -4.45
CA ASN A 117 -14.37 19.76 -4.83
C ASN A 117 -13.10 19.53 -3.98
N ASN A 118 -12.59 20.51 -3.24
CA ASN A 118 -11.40 20.30 -2.41
C ASN A 118 -11.74 20.08 -0.93
N GLU A 119 -12.67 20.85 -0.35
CA GLU A 119 -13.00 20.75 1.07
C GLU A 119 -13.90 19.53 1.42
N GLU A 120 -14.77 19.07 0.52
CA GLU A 120 -15.57 17.85 0.77
C GLU A 120 -14.71 16.58 0.73
N ASN A 121 -13.74 16.51 -0.19
CA ASN A 121 -12.71 15.44 -0.20
C ASN A 121 -11.81 15.49 1.05
N LEU A 122 -11.59 16.68 1.61
CA LEU A 122 -10.88 16.89 2.89
C LEU A 122 -11.70 16.38 4.09
N ALA A 123 -13.02 16.59 4.09
CA ALA A 123 -13.93 16.13 5.15
C ALA A 123 -14.18 14.61 5.10
N LEU A 124 -14.11 14.00 3.91
CA LEU A 124 -14.10 12.55 3.72
C LEU A 124 -12.74 11.90 4.03
N GLY A 125 -11.76 12.68 4.51
CA GLY A 125 -10.51 12.18 5.09
C GLY A 125 -9.42 11.82 4.08
N GLN A 126 -9.53 12.22 2.81
CA GLN A 126 -8.66 11.70 1.75
C GLN A 126 -8.07 12.82 0.89
N ARG A 127 -6.94 13.38 1.33
CA ARG A 127 -6.14 14.27 0.47
C ARG A 127 -5.52 13.47 -0.68
N GLY A 128 -5.99 13.72 -1.90
CA GLY A 128 -5.26 13.46 -3.15
C GLY A 128 -5.11 12.01 -3.61
N ALA A 129 -5.75 11.04 -2.94
CA ALA A 129 -5.64 9.62 -3.28
C ALA A 129 -6.82 9.09 -4.13
N PHE A 130 -7.96 9.79 -4.10
CA PHE A 130 -9.23 9.35 -4.69
C PHE A 130 -9.96 10.54 -5.31
N ARG A 131 -10.60 10.32 -6.46
CA ARG A 131 -11.44 11.33 -7.11
C ARG A 131 -12.82 10.72 -7.38
N GLY A 132 -13.86 11.42 -6.96
CA GLY A 132 -15.24 11.05 -7.32
C GLY A 132 -15.38 10.87 -8.83
N SER A 133 -16.05 9.81 -9.25
CA SER A 133 -16.04 9.33 -10.64
C SER A 133 -17.23 8.42 -10.93
N THR A 134 -17.51 8.20 -12.21
CA THR A 134 -18.56 7.28 -12.65
C THR A 134 -17.96 6.10 -13.42
N VAL A 135 -18.21 4.89 -12.95
CA VAL A 135 -17.95 3.63 -13.67
C VAL A 135 -19.27 3.16 -14.27
N TRP A 136 -19.39 3.25 -15.59
CA TRP A 136 -20.62 2.94 -16.32
C TRP A 136 -20.56 1.56 -16.95
N LEU A 137 -21.18 0.56 -16.31
CA LEU A 137 -21.29 -0.79 -16.85
C LEU A 137 -22.47 -0.87 -17.84
N THR A 138 -22.19 -1.26 -19.08
CA THR A 138 -23.20 -1.50 -20.13
C THR A 138 -23.07 -2.90 -20.71
N GLY A 139 -24.19 -3.48 -21.18
CA GLY A 139 -24.22 -4.81 -21.77
C GLY A 139 -25.60 -5.45 -21.70
N LEU A 140 -25.78 -6.58 -22.38
CA LEU A 140 -27.03 -7.33 -22.41
C LEU A 140 -27.51 -7.77 -21.01
N SER A 141 -28.81 -8.04 -20.88
CA SER A 141 -29.33 -8.68 -19.65
C SER A 141 -28.62 -10.02 -19.43
N GLY A 142 -28.20 -10.35 -18.21
CA GLY A 142 -27.45 -11.58 -17.94
C GLY A 142 -25.94 -11.55 -18.26
N ALA A 143 -25.42 -10.43 -18.79
CA ALA A 143 -24.00 -10.25 -19.09
C ALA A 143 -23.10 -10.06 -17.84
N GLY A 144 -23.65 -10.01 -16.62
CA GLY A 144 -22.86 -9.93 -15.37
C GLY A 144 -22.70 -8.54 -14.74
N LYS A 145 -23.43 -7.51 -15.19
CA LYS A 145 -23.33 -6.12 -14.69
C LYS A 145 -23.43 -6.02 -13.16
N SER A 146 -24.54 -6.48 -12.56
CA SER A 146 -24.74 -6.38 -11.11
C SER A 146 -23.66 -7.15 -10.33
N THR A 147 -23.24 -8.33 -10.82
CA THR A 147 -22.16 -9.12 -10.19
C THR A 147 -20.84 -8.37 -10.15
N ILE A 148 -20.43 -7.75 -11.27
CA ILE A 148 -19.21 -6.96 -11.34
C ILE A 148 -19.35 -5.66 -10.51
N ALA A 149 -20.52 -5.02 -10.56
CA ALA A 149 -20.78 -3.79 -9.83
C ALA A 149 -20.63 -3.97 -8.31
N PHE A 150 -21.26 -5.01 -7.74
CA PHE A 150 -21.17 -5.30 -6.30
C PHE A 150 -19.76 -5.72 -5.89
N ALA A 151 -19.07 -6.52 -6.70
CA ALA A 151 -17.69 -6.92 -6.41
C ALA A 151 -16.73 -5.72 -6.47
N LEU A 152 -16.98 -4.75 -7.38
CA LEU A 152 -16.21 -3.51 -7.45
C LEU A 152 -16.52 -2.61 -6.26
N GLU A 153 -17.80 -2.44 -5.90
CA GLU A 153 -18.22 -1.68 -4.73
C GLU A 153 -17.57 -2.22 -3.45
N GLU A 154 -17.66 -3.54 -3.22
CA GLU A 154 -17.03 -4.22 -2.09
C GLU A 154 -15.51 -4.00 -2.07
N TYR A 155 -14.85 -4.14 -3.23
CA TYR A 155 -13.41 -3.90 -3.33
C TYR A 155 -13.05 -2.46 -2.94
N ILE A 156 -13.73 -1.46 -3.50
CA ILE A 156 -13.43 -0.03 -3.27
C ILE A 156 -13.72 0.34 -1.81
N VAL A 157 -14.85 -0.11 -1.26
CA VAL A 157 -15.20 0.08 0.16
C VAL A 157 -14.19 -0.61 1.09
N SER A 158 -13.68 -1.79 0.72
CA SER A 158 -12.63 -2.48 1.51
C SER A 158 -11.31 -1.71 1.57
N LYS A 159 -11.07 -0.80 0.61
CA LYS A 159 -9.94 0.15 0.63
C LYS A 159 -10.22 1.41 1.45
N GLY A 160 -11.37 1.50 2.10
CA GLY A 160 -11.82 2.68 2.84
C GLY A 160 -12.30 3.82 1.93
N LEU A 161 -12.59 3.54 0.66
CA LEU A 161 -13.02 4.53 -0.32
C LEU A 161 -14.55 4.50 -0.47
N PRO A 162 -15.23 5.66 -0.56
CA PRO A 162 -16.67 5.69 -0.72
C PRO A 162 -17.07 5.29 -2.15
N ALA A 163 -17.95 4.29 -2.26
CA ALA A 163 -18.56 3.88 -3.52
C ALA A 163 -20.06 3.63 -3.32
N TYR A 164 -20.84 3.78 -4.39
CA TYR A 164 -22.27 3.48 -4.38
C TYR A 164 -22.75 2.93 -5.72
N CYS A 165 -23.45 1.79 -5.69
CA CYS A 165 -24.00 1.15 -6.87
C CYS A 165 -25.44 1.62 -7.20
N LEU A 166 -25.61 2.20 -8.39
CA LEU A 166 -26.89 2.45 -9.02
C LEU A 166 -27.25 1.26 -9.92
N ASP A 167 -28.14 0.38 -9.43
CA ASP A 167 -28.73 -0.72 -10.21
C ASP A 167 -30.23 -0.44 -10.46
N GLY A 168 -30.77 -1.08 -11.49
CA GLY A 168 -32.18 -1.05 -11.84
C GLY A 168 -33.09 -1.52 -10.71
N ASP A 169 -32.63 -2.41 -9.83
CA ASP A 169 -33.41 -2.88 -8.68
C ASP A 169 -33.59 -1.75 -7.63
N ASN A 170 -32.61 -0.84 -7.49
CA ASN A 170 -32.67 0.30 -6.55
C ASN A 170 -33.43 1.49 -7.15
N ILE A 171 -33.14 1.84 -8.41
CA ILE A 171 -33.65 3.06 -9.04
C ILE A 171 -35.09 2.91 -9.54
N ARG A 172 -35.47 1.75 -10.08
CA ARG A 172 -36.82 1.55 -10.66
C ARG A 172 -37.93 1.54 -9.61
N CYS A 173 -37.63 1.18 -8.36
CA CYS A 173 -38.62 1.23 -7.28
C CYS A 173 -38.77 2.64 -6.68
N GLY A 174 -37.80 3.52 -6.91
CA GLY A 174 -37.73 4.87 -6.34
C GLY A 174 -37.85 5.97 -7.39
N LEU A 175 -36.72 6.56 -7.76
CA LEU A 175 -36.64 7.74 -8.65
C LEU A 175 -37.33 7.54 -10.01
N ASN A 176 -37.23 6.33 -10.56
CA ASN A 176 -37.75 6.02 -11.90
C ASN A 176 -39.03 5.17 -11.86
N LYS A 177 -39.74 5.11 -10.72
CA LYS A 177 -40.98 4.33 -10.58
C LYS A 177 -42.12 4.76 -11.51
N ASN A 178 -42.05 6.00 -12.02
CA ASN A 178 -43.06 6.56 -12.92
C ASN A 178 -42.75 6.31 -14.41
N LEU A 179 -41.61 5.69 -14.74
CA LEU A 179 -41.21 5.42 -16.11
C LEU A 179 -41.61 3.99 -16.50
N GLY A 180 -42.24 3.86 -17.67
CA GLY A 180 -42.60 2.58 -18.28
C GLY A 180 -41.48 2.01 -19.15
N PHE A 181 -41.87 1.34 -20.23
CA PHE A 181 -40.94 0.63 -21.14
C PHE A 181 -40.94 1.21 -22.57
N SER A 182 -41.58 2.36 -22.80
CA SER A 182 -41.51 3.08 -24.09
C SER A 182 -40.08 3.53 -24.39
N ASN A 183 -39.80 3.92 -25.63
CA ASN A 183 -38.47 4.42 -25.99
C ASN A 183 -38.16 5.73 -25.25
N GLU A 184 -39.14 6.62 -25.16
CA GLU A 184 -39.04 7.89 -24.45
C GLU A 184 -38.75 7.68 -22.95
N ASP A 185 -39.45 6.73 -22.32
CA ASP A 185 -39.22 6.39 -20.90
C ASP A 185 -37.84 5.76 -20.68
N ARG A 186 -37.32 4.99 -21.65
CA ARG A 186 -35.97 4.39 -21.57
C ARG A 186 -34.89 5.46 -21.67
N VAL A 187 -35.04 6.42 -22.59
CA VAL A 187 -34.13 7.56 -22.73
C VAL A 187 -34.13 8.39 -21.45
N GLU A 188 -35.31 8.75 -20.94
CA GLU A 188 -35.43 9.50 -19.68
C GLU A 188 -34.89 8.72 -18.48
N ASN A 189 -35.08 7.40 -18.44
CA ASN A 189 -34.52 6.55 -17.40
C ASN A 189 -32.99 6.66 -17.37
N ILE A 190 -32.33 6.53 -18.53
CA ILE A 190 -30.86 6.64 -18.60
C ILE A 190 -30.39 8.07 -18.31
N ARG A 191 -31.09 9.10 -18.82
CA ARG A 191 -30.77 10.50 -18.53
C ARG A 191 -30.80 10.81 -17.04
N ARG A 192 -31.84 10.38 -16.31
CA ARG A 192 -31.93 10.57 -14.84
C ARG A 192 -30.81 9.85 -14.11
N ILE A 193 -30.47 8.63 -14.53
CA ILE A 193 -29.36 7.88 -13.93
C ILE A 193 -28.03 8.60 -14.16
N ALA A 194 -27.81 9.15 -15.35
CA ALA A 194 -26.60 9.92 -15.66
C ALA A 194 -26.46 11.17 -14.78
N GLU A 195 -27.53 11.93 -14.57
CA GLU A 195 -27.54 13.10 -13.68
C GLU A 195 -27.27 12.71 -12.22
N VAL A 196 -27.90 11.63 -11.74
CA VAL A 196 -27.67 11.15 -10.37
C VAL A 196 -26.23 10.65 -10.20
N ALA A 197 -25.71 9.90 -11.16
CA ALA A 197 -24.33 9.42 -11.14
C ALA A 197 -23.33 10.58 -11.09
N LYS A 198 -23.59 11.63 -11.87
CA LYS A 198 -22.82 12.87 -11.84
C LYS A 198 -22.84 13.51 -10.46
N LEU A 199 -24.01 13.59 -9.80
CA LEU A 199 -24.12 14.17 -8.45
C LEU A 199 -23.34 13.36 -7.40
N PHE A 200 -23.38 12.02 -7.46
CA PHE A 200 -22.56 11.18 -6.58
C PHE A 200 -21.06 11.42 -6.81
N ALA A 201 -20.65 11.49 -8.07
CA ALA A 201 -19.26 11.71 -8.44
C ALA A 201 -18.78 13.12 -8.07
N ASP A 202 -19.63 14.14 -8.21
CA ASP A 202 -19.35 15.51 -7.76
C ASP A 202 -19.18 15.57 -6.23
N ALA A 203 -19.97 14.79 -5.49
CA ALA A 203 -19.86 14.64 -4.03
C ALA A 203 -18.66 13.78 -3.57
N GLY A 204 -17.73 13.45 -4.46
CA GLY A 204 -16.51 12.70 -4.13
C GLY A 204 -16.70 11.19 -3.94
N ILE A 205 -17.80 10.61 -4.43
CA ILE A 205 -18.10 9.16 -4.33
C ILE A 205 -17.83 8.47 -5.68
N MET A 206 -17.34 7.23 -5.69
CA MET A 206 -17.33 6.43 -6.92
C MET A 206 -18.73 5.87 -7.19
N CYS A 207 -19.41 6.44 -8.18
CA CYS A 207 -20.71 5.96 -8.62
C CYS A 207 -20.54 4.81 -9.61
N ILE A 208 -21.08 3.63 -9.29
CA ILE A 208 -21.04 2.45 -10.17
C ILE A 208 -22.44 2.25 -10.76
N VAL A 209 -22.57 2.38 -12.07
CA VAL A 209 -23.86 2.30 -12.78
C VAL A 209 -23.98 0.96 -13.47
N ALA A 210 -25.03 0.19 -13.16
CA ALA A 210 -25.22 -1.20 -13.63
C ALA A 210 -26.47 -1.36 -14.53
N PHE A 211 -26.57 -0.61 -15.62
CA PHE A 211 -27.76 -0.62 -16.50
C PHE A 211 -27.48 -1.18 -17.89
N ILE A 212 -28.52 -1.72 -18.56
CA ILE A 212 -28.38 -2.19 -19.94
C ILE A 212 -27.91 -1.07 -20.87
N SER A 213 -28.45 0.15 -20.72
CA SER A 213 -28.07 1.36 -21.49
C SER A 213 -27.81 1.06 -22.98
N PRO A 214 -28.82 0.58 -23.72
CA PRO A 214 -28.61 -0.09 -25.01
C PRO A 214 -28.25 0.84 -26.17
N PHE A 215 -28.55 2.13 -26.07
CA PHE A 215 -28.33 3.09 -27.14
C PHE A 215 -27.03 3.86 -26.93
N GLU A 216 -26.24 3.97 -28.01
CA GLU A 216 -24.95 4.66 -27.98
C GLU A 216 -25.12 6.14 -27.62
N GLN A 217 -26.11 6.80 -28.21
CA GLN A 217 -26.40 8.21 -27.97
C GLN A 217 -26.66 8.53 -26.48
N ASP A 218 -27.36 7.63 -25.76
CA ASP A 218 -27.66 7.84 -24.35
C ASP A 218 -26.39 7.73 -23.48
N ARG A 219 -25.50 6.79 -23.81
CA ARG A 219 -24.21 6.62 -23.11
C ARG A 219 -23.26 7.76 -23.40
N GLU A 220 -23.23 8.24 -24.64
CA GLU A 220 -22.42 9.39 -25.04
C GLU A 220 -22.92 10.68 -24.38
N CYS A 221 -24.24 10.87 -24.28
CA CYS A 221 -24.82 11.98 -23.52
C CYS A 221 -24.41 11.91 -22.04
N ALA A 222 -24.46 10.72 -21.43
CA ALA A 222 -23.99 10.52 -20.06
C ALA A 222 -22.50 10.85 -19.90
N ARG A 223 -21.65 10.44 -20.85
CA ARG A 223 -20.21 10.76 -20.87
C ARG A 223 -19.97 12.27 -20.94
N GLN A 224 -20.56 12.94 -21.92
CA GLN A 224 -20.43 14.40 -22.11
C GLN A 224 -20.91 15.19 -20.89
N LEU A 225 -21.96 14.72 -20.22
CA LEU A 225 -22.48 15.33 -18.99
C LEU A 225 -21.44 15.30 -17.85
N HIS A 226 -20.64 14.25 -17.75
CA HIS A 226 -19.58 14.14 -16.74
C HIS A 226 -18.32 14.91 -17.16
N GLU A 227 -17.90 14.77 -18.43
CA GLU A 227 -16.71 15.45 -18.96
C GLU A 227 -16.85 16.98 -18.90
N SER A 228 -18.03 17.52 -19.22
CA SER A 228 -18.31 18.97 -19.11
C SER A 228 -18.23 19.49 -17.67
N ALA A 229 -18.42 18.62 -16.68
CA ALA A 229 -18.25 18.94 -15.25
C ALA A 229 -16.84 18.61 -14.73
N ASN A 230 -15.92 18.20 -15.61
CA ASN A 230 -14.60 17.70 -15.22
C ASN A 230 -14.71 16.56 -14.19
N ILE A 231 -15.57 15.59 -14.45
CA ILE A 231 -15.73 14.37 -13.65
C ILE A 231 -15.29 13.18 -14.50
N PRO A 232 -14.38 12.31 -14.01
CA PRO A 232 -13.97 11.11 -14.74
C PRO A 232 -15.15 10.16 -15.01
N PHE A 233 -15.27 9.73 -16.26
CA PHE A 233 -16.27 8.77 -16.72
C PHE A 233 -15.59 7.59 -17.41
N ILE A 234 -15.86 6.37 -16.94
CA ILE A 234 -15.24 5.13 -17.42
C ILE A 234 -16.34 4.22 -17.93
N GLU A 235 -16.42 4.02 -19.24
CA GLU A 235 -17.39 3.09 -19.86
C GLU A 235 -16.83 1.67 -19.93
N VAL A 236 -17.50 0.75 -19.26
CA VAL A 236 -17.12 -0.67 -19.22
C VAL A 236 -18.16 -1.48 -19.99
N PHE A 237 -17.74 -2.05 -21.11
CA PHE A 237 -18.59 -2.88 -21.96
C PHE A 237 -18.48 -4.36 -21.57
N LEU A 238 -19.56 -4.92 -21.04
CA LEU A 238 -19.69 -6.36 -20.83
C LEU A 238 -20.17 -7.05 -22.11
N ASN A 239 -19.20 -7.39 -22.95
CA ASN A 239 -19.39 -7.99 -24.26
C ASN A 239 -19.61 -9.50 -24.18
N THR A 240 -20.63 -9.93 -23.45
CA THR A 240 -20.98 -11.35 -23.33
C THR A 240 -21.97 -11.73 -24.44
N PRO A 241 -21.75 -12.82 -25.20
CA PRO A 241 -22.65 -13.22 -26.29
C PRO A 241 -24.11 -13.40 -25.84
N LEU A 242 -25.05 -13.06 -26.73
CA LEU A 242 -26.50 -13.20 -26.46
C LEU A 242 -26.87 -14.64 -26.08
N SER A 243 -26.33 -15.63 -26.78
CA SER A 243 -26.59 -17.05 -26.50
C SER A 243 -26.20 -17.46 -25.07
N VAL A 244 -25.08 -16.93 -24.56
CA VAL A 244 -24.63 -17.16 -23.19
C VAL A 244 -25.54 -16.44 -22.20
N CYS A 245 -25.93 -15.20 -22.51
CA CYS A 245 -26.88 -14.43 -21.71
C CYS A 245 -28.26 -15.13 -21.60
N GLU A 246 -28.77 -15.66 -22.72
CA GLU A 246 -30.00 -16.46 -22.80
C GLU A 246 -29.87 -17.78 -22.04
N ALA A 247 -28.72 -18.46 -22.13
CA ALA A 247 -28.49 -19.70 -21.39
C ALA A 247 -28.46 -19.47 -19.87
N ARG A 248 -27.97 -18.32 -19.41
CA ARG A 248 -27.94 -17.95 -17.99
C ARG A 248 -29.33 -17.60 -17.45
N ASP A 249 -30.17 -16.96 -18.27
CA ASP A 249 -31.50 -16.38 -17.95
C ASP A 249 -31.81 -16.13 -16.47
N VAL A 250 -30.92 -15.40 -15.78
CA VAL A 250 -30.89 -15.31 -14.31
C VAL A 250 -32.22 -14.85 -13.70
N LYS A 251 -32.97 -13.99 -14.42
CA LYS A 251 -34.25 -13.42 -13.99
C LYS A 251 -35.46 -14.02 -14.75
N GLY A 252 -35.27 -15.05 -15.57
CA GLY A 252 -36.31 -15.66 -16.41
C GLY A 252 -36.93 -14.69 -17.43
N LEU A 253 -36.15 -13.70 -17.88
CA LEU A 253 -36.62 -12.62 -18.75
C LEU A 253 -36.51 -12.98 -20.22
N TYR A 254 -35.47 -13.73 -20.61
CA TYR A 254 -35.31 -14.17 -22.01
C TYR A 254 -36.39 -15.16 -22.40
N GLU A 255 -36.71 -16.12 -21.53
CA GLU A 255 -37.81 -17.07 -21.77
C GLU A 255 -39.15 -16.32 -21.98
N LYS A 256 -39.44 -15.33 -21.12
CA LYS A 256 -40.66 -14.51 -21.22
C LYS A 256 -40.68 -13.65 -22.50
N ALA A 257 -39.55 -13.10 -22.90
CA ALA A 257 -39.42 -12.33 -24.14
C ALA A 257 -39.65 -13.23 -25.37
N ARG A 258 -39.03 -14.42 -25.42
CA ARG A 258 -39.22 -15.40 -26.51
C ARG A 258 -40.66 -15.90 -26.61
N LYS A 259 -41.40 -15.95 -25.49
CA LYS A 259 -42.84 -16.25 -25.44
C LYS A 259 -43.75 -15.06 -25.83
N GLY A 260 -43.17 -13.90 -26.15
CA GLY A 260 -43.90 -12.68 -26.51
C GLY A 260 -44.59 -11.97 -25.33
N LEU A 261 -44.29 -12.37 -24.09
CA LEU A 261 -44.86 -11.78 -22.88
C LEU A 261 -44.20 -10.44 -22.51
N ILE A 262 -42.96 -10.21 -22.97
CA ILE A 262 -42.22 -8.95 -22.80
C ILE A 262 -41.86 -8.45 -24.19
N LYS A 263 -42.48 -7.35 -24.63
CA LYS A 263 -42.20 -6.72 -25.93
C LYS A 263 -41.05 -5.73 -25.84
N GLY A 264 -40.28 -5.61 -26.92
CA GLY A 264 -39.18 -4.63 -27.02
C GLY A 264 -38.00 -4.95 -26.10
N PHE A 265 -37.77 -6.22 -25.79
CA PHE A 265 -36.65 -6.63 -24.94
C PHE A 265 -35.32 -6.50 -25.70
N THR A 266 -34.35 -5.81 -25.09
CA THR A 266 -33.04 -5.58 -25.69
C THR A 266 -32.31 -6.88 -25.99
N GLY A 267 -31.82 -7.04 -27.21
CA GLY A 267 -31.16 -8.25 -27.72
C GLY A 267 -32.11 -9.26 -28.38
N ILE A 268 -33.44 -9.08 -28.26
CA ILE A 268 -34.46 -9.92 -28.90
C ILE A 268 -35.26 -9.10 -29.90
N ASP A 269 -36.12 -8.21 -29.39
CA ASP A 269 -37.04 -7.38 -30.20
C ASP A 269 -36.60 -5.90 -30.29
N SER A 270 -35.58 -5.51 -29.51
CA SER A 270 -34.97 -4.18 -29.50
C SER A 270 -33.46 -4.32 -29.69
N PRO A 271 -32.81 -3.46 -30.49
CA PRO A 271 -31.37 -3.56 -30.71
C PRO A 271 -30.58 -3.19 -29.45
N TYR A 272 -29.36 -3.75 -29.35
CA TYR A 272 -28.30 -3.28 -28.48
C TYR A 272 -27.19 -2.71 -29.37
N GLN A 273 -26.83 -1.45 -29.19
CA GLN A 273 -25.76 -0.80 -29.92
C GLN A 273 -24.48 -0.90 -29.08
N SER A 274 -23.59 -1.79 -29.49
CA SER A 274 -22.30 -1.98 -28.81
C SER A 274 -21.49 -0.68 -28.79
N PRO A 275 -20.85 -0.32 -27.67
CA PRO A 275 -19.97 0.84 -27.60
C PRO A 275 -18.84 0.76 -28.63
N VAL A 276 -18.57 1.87 -29.33
CA VAL A 276 -17.49 1.96 -30.33
C VAL A 276 -16.13 2.17 -29.65
N HIS A 277 -16.08 2.99 -28.60
CA HIS A 277 -14.86 3.33 -27.86
C HIS A 277 -15.02 3.15 -26.34
N PRO A 278 -15.35 1.93 -25.85
CA PRO A 278 -15.40 1.68 -24.42
C PRO A 278 -14.00 1.78 -23.81
N ASP A 279 -13.93 2.25 -22.56
CA ASP A 279 -12.67 2.34 -21.81
C ASP A 279 -12.14 0.96 -21.41
N VAL A 280 -13.05 0.02 -21.14
CA VAL A 280 -12.75 -1.38 -20.79
C VAL A 280 -13.75 -2.31 -21.48
N ILE A 281 -13.29 -3.42 -22.06
CA ILE A 281 -14.14 -4.48 -22.64
C ILE A 281 -13.92 -5.77 -21.89
N ILE A 282 -15.00 -6.43 -21.45
CA ILE A 282 -14.95 -7.68 -20.69
C ILE A 282 -15.93 -8.68 -21.29
N ASP A 283 -15.44 -9.84 -21.71
CA ASP A 283 -16.29 -11.01 -21.96
C ASP A 283 -16.39 -11.86 -20.70
N THR A 284 -17.55 -11.82 -20.03
CA THR A 284 -17.77 -12.57 -18.78
C THR A 284 -17.99 -14.07 -19.00
N ASN A 285 -17.96 -14.55 -20.25
CA ASN A 285 -17.90 -15.98 -20.54
C ASN A 285 -16.48 -16.53 -20.37
N GLU A 286 -15.47 -15.71 -20.64
CA GLU A 286 -14.05 -16.11 -20.62
C GLU A 286 -13.29 -15.55 -19.42
N ILE A 287 -13.69 -14.37 -18.94
CA ILE A 287 -12.98 -13.62 -17.89
C ILE A 287 -13.69 -13.79 -16.55
N SER A 288 -12.93 -14.13 -15.51
CA SER A 288 -13.43 -14.24 -14.14
C SER A 288 -13.76 -12.88 -13.52
N ILE A 289 -14.50 -12.88 -12.41
CA ILE A 289 -14.85 -11.66 -11.66
C ILE A 289 -13.58 -10.92 -11.23
N ASN A 290 -12.62 -11.61 -10.59
CA ASN A 290 -11.38 -10.99 -10.13
C ASN A 290 -10.60 -10.33 -11.27
N ARG A 291 -10.50 -10.99 -12.42
CA ARG A 291 -9.80 -10.42 -13.57
C ARG A 291 -10.54 -9.23 -14.17
N SER A 292 -11.87 -9.27 -14.17
CA SER A 292 -12.72 -8.13 -14.55
C SER A 292 -12.46 -6.92 -13.66
N LEU A 293 -12.36 -7.13 -12.34
CA LEU A 293 -12.02 -6.07 -11.38
C LEU A 293 -10.63 -5.50 -11.65
N GLU A 294 -9.62 -6.34 -11.83
CA GLU A 294 -8.25 -5.89 -12.15
C GLU A 294 -8.20 -4.98 -13.38
N MET A 295 -8.96 -5.31 -14.44
CA MET A 295 -9.03 -4.50 -15.66
C MET A 295 -9.66 -3.14 -15.40
N ILE A 296 -10.77 -3.11 -14.65
CA ILE A 296 -11.45 -1.85 -14.29
C ILE A 296 -10.56 -1.01 -13.38
N ILE A 297 -9.99 -1.59 -12.34
CA ILE A 297 -9.09 -0.93 -11.38
C ILE A 297 -7.85 -0.38 -12.09
N GLY A 298 -7.24 -1.14 -13.01
CA GLY A 298 -6.12 -0.67 -13.81
C GLY A 298 -6.48 0.56 -14.64
N LYS A 299 -7.68 0.59 -15.24
CA LYS A 299 -8.16 1.75 -15.99
C LYS A 299 -8.43 2.96 -15.09
N LEU A 300 -8.96 2.72 -13.88
CA LEU A 300 -9.15 3.77 -12.87
C LEU A 300 -7.81 4.37 -12.41
N ALA A 301 -6.76 3.55 -12.31
CA ALA A 301 -5.39 4.00 -12.03
C ALA A 301 -4.86 4.89 -13.15
N GLU A 302 -4.96 4.44 -14.40
CA GLU A 302 -4.51 5.15 -15.61
C GLU A 302 -5.18 6.53 -15.74
N ARG A 303 -6.46 6.63 -15.36
CA ARG A 303 -7.25 7.87 -15.38
C ARG A 303 -7.05 8.74 -14.13
N SER A 304 -6.13 8.39 -13.23
CA SER A 304 -5.88 9.09 -11.97
C SER A 304 -7.13 9.23 -11.08
N VAL A 305 -8.05 8.27 -11.18
CA VAL A 305 -9.23 8.18 -10.31
C VAL A 305 -8.87 7.51 -8.99
N LEU A 306 -8.08 6.44 -9.09
CA LEU A 306 -7.45 5.76 -7.97
C LEU A 306 -5.96 6.07 -8.02
N SER A 307 -5.37 6.48 -6.90
CA SER A 307 -3.92 6.50 -6.79
C SER A 307 -3.36 5.09 -7.05
N PRO A 308 -2.28 4.94 -7.83
CA PRO A 308 -1.57 3.67 -7.98
C PRO A 308 -1.14 3.05 -6.65
N THR A 309 -1.01 3.86 -5.59
CA THR A 309 -0.71 3.35 -4.24
C THR A 309 -1.90 2.69 -3.54
N LEU A 310 -3.15 3.01 -3.90
CA LEU A 310 -4.37 2.35 -3.34
C LEU A 310 -4.66 1.00 -3.99
N ILE A 311 -4.08 0.77 -5.16
CA ILE A 311 -4.06 -0.50 -5.85
C ILE A 311 -2.78 -1.16 -5.38
N LEU A 312 -2.80 -2.39 -4.87
CA LEU A 312 -1.54 -3.12 -4.65
C LEU A 312 -0.97 -3.57 -5.99
N SER A 313 -0.65 -2.61 -6.86
CA SER A 313 0.34 -2.77 -7.91
C SER A 313 1.70 -2.74 -7.22
N VAL A 314 2.41 -3.84 -7.35
CA VAL A 314 3.81 -3.95 -6.91
C VAL A 314 4.59 -2.84 -7.61
N HIS A 315 5.18 -1.94 -6.84
CA HIS A 315 5.95 -0.81 -7.33
C HIS A 315 7.41 -1.23 -7.49
N GLU A 316 7.77 -1.68 -8.69
CA GLU A 316 9.16 -2.00 -9.05
C GLU A 316 9.94 -0.72 -9.35
N LEU A 317 11.23 -0.71 -8.99
CA LEU A 317 12.11 0.47 -9.12
C LEU A 317 13.17 0.29 -10.21
N PHE A 318 12.91 -0.57 -11.19
CA PHE A 318 13.83 -0.80 -12.31
C PHE A 318 13.81 0.37 -13.29
N MET A 319 14.99 0.75 -13.80
CA MET A 319 15.13 1.74 -14.85
C MET A 319 14.54 1.23 -16.17
N THR A 320 13.98 2.15 -16.94
CA THR A 320 13.72 1.89 -18.37
C THR A 320 15.05 1.88 -19.12
N GLU A 321 15.07 1.24 -20.30
CA GLU A 321 16.27 1.14 -21.14
C GLU A 321 16.91 2.51 -21.43
N HIS A 322 16.10 3.52 -21.74
CA HIS A 322 16.56 4.87 -22.00
C HIS A 322 17.21 5.54 -20.77
N ILE A 323 16.63 5.36 -19.58
CA ILE A 323 17.19 5.91 -18.34
C ILE A 323 18.50 5.21 -17.98
N ARG A 324 18.58 3.90 -18.22
CA ARG A 324 19.77 3.08 -17.95
C ARG A 324 20.97 3.51 -18.80
N GLU A 325 20.78 3.73 -20.10
CA GLU A 325 21.85 4.20 -21.00
C GLU A 325 22.42 5.54 -20.51
N LYS A 326 21.54 6.49 -20.20
CA LYS A 326 21.93 7.79 -19.66
C LYS A 326 22.67 7.67 -18.31
N ALA A 327 22.20 6.80 -17.42
CA ALA A 327 22.85 6.56 -16.13
C ALA A 327 24.28 6.03 -16.29
N LEU A 328 24.52 5.17 -17.29
CA LEU A 328 25.85 4.63 -17.60
C LEU A 328 26.78 5.69 -18.19
N GLU A 329 26.27 6.58 -19.03
CA GLU A 329 27.04 7.72 -19.57
C GLU A 329 27.46 8.70 -18.47
N GLU A 330 26.56 9.01 -17.54
CA GLU A 330 26.80 9.98 -16.46
C GLU A 330 27.62 9.38 -15.30
N PHE A 331 27.71 8.05 -15.18
CA PHE A 331 28.30 7.33 -14.04
C PHE A 331 29.71 7.82 -13.65
N ALA A 332 30.56 8.15 -14.63
CA ALA A 332 31.91 8.63 -14.35
C ALA A 332 31.89 9.94 -13.54
N SER A 333 30.92 10.81 -13.81
CA SER A 333 30.78 12.14 -13.21
C SER A 333 30.00 12.16 -11.89
N LEU A 334 29.25 11.10 -11.59
CA LEU A 334 28.46 11.02 -10.37
C LEU A 334 29.33 10.71 -9.16
N ASP A 335 28.94 11.31 -8.03
CA ASP A 335 29.43 10.93 -6.71
C ASP A 335 29.01 9.50 -6.39
N LYS A 336 29.95 8.71 -5.86
CA LYS A 336 29.78 7.27 -5.66
C LYS A 336 29.70 6.93 -4.19
N LEU A 337 28.87 5.96 -3.84
CA LEU A 337 28.82 5.32 -2.54
C LEU A 337 28.95 3.81 -2.74
N GLU A 338 30.00 3.22 -2.17
CA GLU A 338 30.17 1.77 -2.17
C GLU A 338 29.26 1.16 -1.12
N ILE A 339 28.41 0.22 -1.53
CA ILE A 339 27.44 -0.46 -0.67
C ILE A 339 27.92 -1.87 -0.33
N THR A 340 27.48 -2.39 0.82
CA THR A 340 27.80 -3.76 1.23
C THR A 340 26.91 -4.78 0.53
N GLU A 341 27.21 -6.06 0.71
CA GLU A 341 26.35 -7.14 0.21
C GLU A 341 24.96 -7.14 0.88
N LEU A 342 24.90 -6.76 2.16
CA LEU A 342 23.63 -6.63 2.88
C LEU A 342 22.79 -5.47 2.30
N ASP A 343 23.44 -4.36 1.98
CA ASP A 343 22.78 -3.23 1.33
C ASP A 343 22.27 -3.61 -0.06
N LEU A 344 23.04 -4.39 -0.83
CA LEU A 344 22.61 -4.91 -2.13
C LEU A 344 21.35 -5.78 -2.01
N GLN A 345 21.22 -6.59 -0.96
CA GLN A 345 20.01 -7.36 -0.68
C GLN A 345 18.81 -6.44 -0.40
N TRP A 346 19.01 -5.34 0.32
CA TRP A 346 17.95 -4.33 0.50
C TRP A 346 17.61 -3.58 -0.79
N VAL A 347 18.60 -3.29 -1.65
CA VAL A 347 18.36 -2.76 -3.01
C VAL A 347 17.53 -3.74 -3.83
N GLN A 348 17.79 -5.04 -3.74
CA GLN A 348 16.97 -6.07 -4.38
C GLN A 348 15.53 -6.08 -3.83
N VAL A 349 15.36 -6.03 -2.50
CA VAL A 349 14.04 -5.95 -1.85
C VAL A 349 13.23 -4.75 -2.34
N LEU A 350 13.87 -3.59 -2.43
CA LEU A 350 13.25 -2.35 -2.90
C LEU A 350 12.89 -2.44 -4.39
N SER A 351 13.85 -2.83 -5.23
CA SER A 351 13.70 -2.81 -6.69
C SER A 351 12.65 -3.76 -7.22
N GLU A 352 12.50 -4.93 -6.60
CA GLU A 352 11.46 -5.90 -6.97
C GLU A 352 10.08 -5.56 -6.36
N GLY A 353 9.98 -4.48 -5.57
CA GLY A 353 8.70 -3.99 -5.05
C GLY A 353 8.15 -4.75 -3.83
N TRP A 354 8.98 -5.54 -3.13
CA TRP A 354 8.58 -6.21 -1.88
C TRP A 354 8.18 -5.23 -0.78
N ALA A 355 8.74 -4.02 -0.82
CA ALA A 355 8.50 -2.95 0.12
C ALA A 355 7.54 -1.86 -0.38
N THR A 356 6.72 -2.18 -1.39
CA THR A 356 5.67 -1.29 -1.91
C THR A 356 4.89 -0.64 -0.74
N PRO A 357 4.65 0.69 -0.75
CA PRO A 357 4.86 1.65 -1.85
C PRO A 357 6.16 2.48 -1.74
N LEU A 358 7.20 2.03 -1.02
CA LEU A 358 8.46 2.79 -0.93
C LEU A 358 9.04 3.07 -2.32
N SER A 359 9.51 4.31 -2.53
CA SER A 359 10.22 4.72 -3.76
C SER A 359 11.74 4.50 -3.66
N GLY A 360 12.24 4.06 -2.51
CA GLY A 360 13.66 3.79 -2.26
C GLY A 360 13.94 3.59 -0.78
N PHE A 361 15.17 3.91 -0.35
CA PHE A 361 15.52 3.89 1.07
C PHE A 361 14.73 4.95 1.83
N MET A 362 14.22 4.58 3.01
CA MET A 362 13.31 5.43 3.76
C MET A 362 13.91 6.82 4.04
N ARG A 363 13.12 7.86 3.82
CA ARG A 363 13.38 9.21 4.34
C ARG A 363 13.11 9.25 5.85
N GLU A 364 13.50 10.34 6.52
CA GLU A 364 13.36 10.42 7.98
C GLU A 364 11.90 10.25 8.42
N THR A 365 10.95 10.84 7.66
CA THR A 365 9.52 10.70 7.95
C THR A 365 9.05 9.25 7.90
N GLU A 366 9.45 8.50 6.87
CA GLU A 366 9.06 7.09 6.68
C GLU A 366 9.73 6.20 7.73
N TYR A 367 10.99 6.48 8.05
CA TYR A 367 11.74 5.80 9.10
C TYR A 367 11.09 5.97 10.47
N LEU A 368 10.70 7.19 10.84
CA LEU A 368 10.00 7.46 12.10
C LEU A 368 8.63 6.79 12.15
N GLN A 369 7.86 6.84 11.05
CA GLN A 369 6.56 6.16 10.98
C GLN A 369 6.72 4.64 11.13
N CYS A 370 7.71 4.04 10.45
CA CYS A 370 8.07 2.63 10.59
C CYS A 370 8.41 2.27 12.03
N LEU A 371 9.28 3.04 12.70
CA LEU A 371 9.72 2.74 14.06
C LEU A 371 8.64 2.91 15.13
N HIS A 372 7.79 3.93 14.98
CA HIS A 372 6.82 4.28 16.02
C HIS A 372 5.45 3.63 15.82
N PHE A 373 5.04 3.38 14.58
CA PHE A 373 3.70 2.90 14.25
C PHE A 373 3.71 1.56 13.53
N GLY A 374 4.86 1.09 13.06
CA GLY A 374 4.94 -0.11 12.24
C GLY A 374 4.18 0.02 10.91
N CYS A 375 3.96 1.26 10.45
CA CYS A 375 3.17 1.58 9.27
C CYS A 375 3.72 2.81 8.55
N LEU A 376 3.40 2.95 7.26
CA LEU A 376 3.52 4.19 6.49
C LEU A 376 2.14 4.84 6.36
N MET A 377 2.07 6.17 6.48
CA MET A 377 0.82 6.94 6.54
C MET A 377 0.75 7.99 5.41
N LYS A 378 0.66 7.55 4.16
CA LYS A 378 0.57 8.44 2.98
C LYS A 378 -0.74 8.20 2.22
N GLY A 379 -1.82 8.80 2.72
CA GLY A 379 -3.19 8.67 2.17
C GLY A 379 -3.94 7.43 2.64
N HIS A 380 -3.26 6.35 3.00
CA HIS A 380 -3.79 5.15 3.67
C HIS A 380 -2.71 4.52 4.55
N ILE A 381 -3.10 3.56 5.39
CA ILE A 381 -2.20 2.85 6.30
C ILE A 381 -1.62 1.62 5.60
N GLU A 382 -0.31 1.63 5.37
CA GLU A 382 0.44 0.50 4.83
C GLU A 382 1.31 -0.12 5.91
N ASN A 383 1.22 -1.44 6.11
CA ASN A 383 2.07 -2.11 7.08
C ASN A 383 3.55 -1.95 6.66
N GLN A 384 4.43 -1.55 7.58
CA GLN A 384 5.88 -1.49 7.35
C GLN A 384 6.59 -1.42 8.70
N THR A 385 7.08 -2.56 9.17
CA THR A 385 7.58 -2.70 10.55
C THR A 385 9.10 -2.80 10.66
N ILE A 386 9.78 -3.08 9.55
CA ILE A 386 11.25 -3.14 9.49
C ILE A 386 11.77 -1.92 8.73
N PRO A 387 12.69 -1.13 9.35
CA PRO A 387 13.35 -0.03 8.65
C PRO A 387 14.19 -0.52 7.47
N ILE A 388 13.91 -0.01 6.28
CA ILE A 388 14.70 -0.26 5.06
C ILE A 388 15.48 1.01 4.75
N VAL A 389 16.72 1.06 5.24
CA VAL A 389 17.55 2.27 5.30
C VAL A 389 18.97 1.96 4.84
N LEU A 390 19.66 2.97 4.33
CA LEU A 390 21.05 2.87 3.88
C LEU A 390 21.96 3.64 4.84
N PRO A 391 22.78 2.97 5.68
CA PRO A 391 23.70 3.65 6.58
C PRO A 391 24.93 4.19 5.84
N CYS A 392 25.46 5.33 6.27
CA CYS A 392 26.72 5.88 5.78
C CYS A 392 27.55 6.51 6.90
N THR A 393 28.86 6.62 6.65
CA THR A 393 29.81 7.24 7.59
C THR A 393 29.62 8.76 7.63
N THR A 394 30.19 9.42 8.63
CA THR A 394 30.17 10.90 8.68
C THR A 394 30.94 11.49 7.49
N GLU A 395 32.04 10.86 7.11
CA GLU A 395 32.85 11.22 5.95
C GLU A 395 32.06 11.11 4.64
N ASP A 396 31.31 10.02 4.44
CA ASP A 396 30.43 9.87 3.28
C ASP A 396 29.32 10.91 3.28
N LYS A 397 28.71 11.18 4.43
CA LYS A 397 27.65 12.19 4.55
C LYS A 397 28.16 13.59 4.20
N GLU A 398 29.32 13.99 4.70
CA GLU A 398 29.92 15.29 4.37
C GLU A 398 30.28 15.40 2.88
N ARG A 399 30.80 14.32 2.30
CA ARG A 399 31.15 14.25 0.87
C ARG A 399 29.93 14.31 -0.05
N LEU A 400 28.83 13.67 0.34
CA LEU A 400 27.66 13.44 -0.53
C LEU A 400 26.50 14.42 -0.28
N THR A 401 26.59 15.30 0.72
CA THR A 401 25.45 16.15 1.12
C THR A 401 24.99 17.14 0.05
N SER A 402 25.86 17.52 -0.89
CA SER A 402 25.54 18.45 -1.99
C SER A 402 25.09 17.75 -3.26
N SER A 403 25.23 16.42 -3.33
CA SER A 403 24.90 15.63 -4.51
C SER A 403 23.38 15.51 -4.65
N SER A 404 22.83 15.87 -5.81
CA SER A 404 21.40 15.67 -6.11
C SER A 404 21.08 14.21 -6.49
N THR A 405 22.10 13.47 -6.94
CA THR A 405 22.04 12.05 -7.31
C THR A 405 23.36 11.38 -6.90
N ILE A 406 23.27 10.20 -6.29
CA ILE A 406 24.40 9.39 -5.83
C ILE A 406 24.37 8.05 -6.55
N ALA A 407 25.51 7.62 -7.10
CA ALA A 407 25.66 6.31 -7.70
C ALA A 407 25.98 5.25 -6.63
N LEU A 408 25.09 4.28 -6.44
CA LEU A 408 25.29 3.14 -5.55
C LEU A 408 26.10 2.06 -6.28
N CYS A 409 27.27 1.74 -5.73
CA CYS A 409 28.23 0.82 -6.34
C CYS A 409 28.42 -0.43 -5.47
N TYR A 410 28.42 -1.62 -6.07
CA TYR A 410 28.78 -2.86 -5.39
C TYR A 410 29.92 -3.55 -6.13
N LYS A 411 31.02 -3.81 -5.43
CA LYS A 411 32.27 -4.32 -6.00
C LYS A 411 32.74 -3.45 -7.18
N GLY A 412 32.60 -2.13 -7.04
CA GLY A 412 32.97 -1.13 -8.04
C GLY A 412 32.06 -1.04 -9.27
N LYS A 413 30.95 -1.79 -9.33
CA LYS A 413 29.97 -1.72 -10.42
C LYS A 413 28.76 -0.87 -10.02
N LEU A 414 28.28 -0.04 -10.94
CA LEU A 414 27.02 0.68 -10.76
C LEU A 414 25.85 -0.31 -10.63
N VAL A 415 25.07 -0.18 -9.57
CA VAL A 415 23.87 -1.00 -9.33
C VAL A 415 22.61 -0.15 -9.41
N ALA A 416 22.64 1.04 -8.81
CA ALA A 416 21.47 1.91 -8.70
C ALA A 416 21.87 3.39 -8.60
N LEU A 417 20.91 4.26 -8.88
CA LEU A 417 20.99 5.68 -8.58
C LEU A 417 20.07 6.00 -7.40
N LEU A 418 20.60 6.74 -6.42
CA LEU A 418 19.83 7.32 -5.33
C LEU A 418 19.62 8.81 -5.62
N LYS A 419 18.38 9.20 -5.92
CA LYS A 419 17.99 10.57 -6.27
C LYS A 419 17.40 11.31 -5.08
N LYS A 420 17.63 12.62 -5.05
CA LYS A 420 17.14 13.55 -4.01
C LYS A 420 17.47 13.02 -2.60
N PRO A 421 18.75 12.75 -2.30
CA PRO A 421 19.14 12.15 -1.04
C PRO A 421 18.82 13.09 0.13
N GLU A 422 18.48 12.48 1.25
CA GLU A 422 18.22 13.14 2.54
C GLU A 422 19.03 12.41 3.60
N PHE A 423 19.81 13.17 4.38
CA PHE A 423 20.70 12.62 5.40
C PHE A 423 20.16 12.94 6.78
N TYR A 424 20.00 11.92 7.62
CA TYR A 424 19.49 12.07 8.98
C TYR A 424 20.20 11.12 9.94
N GLN A 425 20.08 11.36 11.25
CA GLN A 425 20.87 10.65 12.25
C GLN A 425 20.45 9.19 12.40
N HIS A 426 21.43 8.29 12.39
CA HIS A 426 21.22 6.88 12.72
C HIS A 426 21.27 6.69 14.24
N ARG A 427 20.17 7.00 14.95
CA ARG A 427 20.05 6.77 16.40
C ARG A 427 19.98 5.27 16.71
N LYS A 428 21.12 4.57 16.62
CA LYS A 428 21.24 3.11 16.63
C LYS A 428 20.60 2.46 17.87
N GLU A 429 20.86 2.99 19.06
CA GLU A 429 20.27 2.46 20.30
C GLU A 429 18.73 2.51 20.25
N GLU A 430 18.16 3.65 19.87
CA GLU A 430 16.71 3.81 19.71
C GLU A 430 16.15 2.87 18.64
N ARG A 431 16.78 2.81 17.46
CA ARG A 431 16.40 1.90 16.37
C ARG A 431 16.34 0.47 16.87
N CYS A 432 17.39 0.02 17.55
CA CYS A 432 17.50 -1.34 18.04
C CYS A 432 16.44 -1.64 19.10
N ALA A 433 16.30 -0.77 20.11
CA ALA A 433 15.31 -0.93 21.17
C ALA A 433 13.89 -1.07 20.62
N ARG A 434 13.50 -0.21 19.66
CA ARG A 434 12.15 -0.21 19.07
C ARG A 434 11.92 -1.37 18.10
N THR A 435 12.91 -1.74 17.30
CA THR A 435 12.76 -2.80 16.30
C THR A 435 12.77 -4.18 16.93
N PHE A 436 13.72 -4.44 17.84
CA PHE A 436 13.98 -5.77 18.39
C PHE A 436 13.44 -5.97 19.80
N GLY A 437 13.03 -4.92 20.51
CA GLY A 437 12.67 -5.01 21.93
C GLY A 437 13.86 -5.25 22.86
N THR A 438 15.09 -5.10 22.34
CA THR A 438 16.35 -5.25 23.06
C THR A 438 17.45 -4.44 22.36
N THR A 439 18.51 -4.11 23.08
CA THR A 439 19.73 -3.47 22.57
C THR A 439 20.97 -4.35 22.76
N ASP A 440 20.77 -5.64 23.10
CA ASP A 440 21.84 -6.60 23.37
C ASP A 440 22.78 -6.72 22.14
N PRO A 441 24.08 -6.38 22.26
CA PRO A 441 25.03 -6.38 21.15
C PRO A 441 25.35 -7.79 20.63
N GLU A 442 25.04 -8.84 21.38
CA GLU A 442 25.19 -10.23 20.93
C GLU A 442 24.04 -10.68 20.01
N HIS A 443 22.98 -9.89 19.89
CA HIS A 443 21.97 -10.13 18.86
C HIS A 443 22.59 -9.91 17.47
N PRO A 444 22.51 -10.88 16.54
CA PRO A 444 23.34 -10.91 15.34
C PRO A 444 23.08 -9.73 14.40
N HIS A 445 21.82 -9.28 14.25
CA HIS A 445 21.51 -8.11 13.41
C HIS A 445 21.79 -6.76 14.11
N ILE A 446 21.61 -6.66 15.44
CA ILE A 446 21.97 -5.46 16.21
C ILE A 446 23.47 -5.22 16.09
N LYS A 447 24.29 -6.27 16.17
CA LYS A 447 25.73 -6.18 15.93
C LYS A 447 26.08 -5.51 14.60
N VAL A 448 25.35 -5.85 13.53
CA VAL A 448 25.51 -5.22 12.20
C VAL A 448 25.13 -3.73 12.24
N ILE A 449 24.01 -3.38 12.88
CA ILE A 449 23.57 -1.98 13.02
C ILE A 449 24.57 -1.15 13.84
N LEU A 450 25.10 -1.72 14.93
CA LEU A 450 26.07 -1.03 15.77
C LEU A 450 27.38 -0.75 15.01
N ALA A 451 27.79 -1.69 14.15
CA ALA A 451 28.99 -1.57 13.32
C ALA A 451 28.82 -0.69 12.07
N SER A 452 27.59 -0.31 11.69
CA SER A 452 27.33 0.51 10.51
C SER A 452 27.67 2.00 10.74
N GLY A 453 27.49 2.85 9.73
CA GLY A 453 27.64 4.30 9.87
C GLY A 453 26.60 4.97 10.79
N ASP A 454 26.90 6.19 11.23
CA ASP A 454 26.10 7.00 12.17
C ASP A 454 25.06 7.90 11.48
N TRP A 455 25.03 7.89 10.15
CA TRP A 455 24.03 8.58 9.33
C TRP A 455 23.24 7.57 8.51
N LEU A 456 21.99 7.93 8.19
CA LEU A 456 21.16 7.23 7.22
C LEU A 456 20.93 8.13 6.01
N ILE A 457 20.86 7.52 4.83
CA ILE A 457 20.51 8.20 3.58
C ILE A 457 19.17 7.66 3.07
N GLY A 458 18.17 8.54 3.00
CA GLY A 458 16.90 8.28 2.36
C GLY A 458 16.84 8.91 0.97
N GLY A 459 16.03 8.36 0.06
CA GLY A 459 15.93 8.88 -1.30
C GLY A 459 15.17 7.98 -2.25
N ASP A 460 14.89 8.49 -3.45
CA ASP A 460 14.27 7.69 -4.51
C ASP A 460 15.36 6.81 -5.14
N VAL A 461 15.12 5.51 -5.23
CA VAL A 461 16.07 4.55 -5.81
C VAL A 461 15.60 4.15 -7.20
N GLU A 462 16.51 4.17 -8.15
CA GLU A 462 16.32 3.60 -9.49
C GLU A 462 17.40 2.56 -9.73
N VAL A 463 17.04 1.32 -10.03
CA VAL A 463 17.97 0.19 -10.16
C VAL A 463 18.15 -0.18 -11.62
N LEU A 464 19.39 -0.38 -12.06
CA LEU A 464 19.72 -0.57 -13.47
C LEU A 464 19.00 -1.79 -14.08
N GLU A 465 19.01 -2.91 -13.36
CA GLU A 465 18.43 -4.17 -13.79
C GLU A 465 18.16 -5.09 -12.58
N LYS A 466 17.47 -6.21 -12.83
CA LYS A 466 17.21 -7.24 -11.82
C LYS A 466 18.53 -7.79 -11.27
N ILE A 467 18.67 -7.80 -9.95
CA ILE A 467 19.88 -8.28 -9.27
C ILE A 467 20.03 -9.79 -9.48
N GLN A 468 21.21 -10.21 -9.97
CA GLN A 468 21.59 -11.60 -10.14
C GLN A 468 22.77 -11.95 -9.23
N TRP A 469 22.65 -13.06 -8.50
CA TRP A 469 23.67 -13.50 -7.56
C TRP A 469 24.67 -14.47 -8.18
N ASN A 470 24.33 -15.08 -9.31
CA ASN A 470 25.15 -16.03 -10.05
C ASN A 470 25.63 -17.21 -9.18
N ASP A 471 24.81 -17.62 -8.22
CA ASP A 471 25.08 -18.70 -7.25
C ASP A 471 24.38 -20.02 -7.60
N GLY A 472 23.77 -20.09 -8.80
CA GLY A 472 23.00 -21.24 -9.26
C GLY A 472 21.58 -21.32 -8.72
N LEU A 473 21.09 -20.27 -8.03
CA LEU A 473 19.74 -20.21 -7.45
C LEU A 473 18.87 -19.06 -7.99
N ASP A 474 19.35 -18.26 -8.93
CA ASP A 474 18.60 -17.10 -9.46
C ASP A 474 17.27 -17.47 -10.11
N GLN A 475 17.14 -18.69 -10.65
CA GLN A 475 15.88 -19.23 -11.16
C GLN A 475 14.78 -19.39 -10.10
N PHE A 476 15.15 -19.38 -8.82
CA PHE A 476 14.21 -19.39 -7.70
C PHE A 476 13.93 -17.98 -7.16
N ARG A 477 14.71 -16.95 -7.54
CA ARG A 477 14.51 -15.55 -7.11
C ARG A 477 13.46 -14.88 -8.00
N LEU A 478 12.21 -15.24 -7.76
CA LEU A 478 11.07 -14.69 -8.48
C LEU A 478 10.59 -13.40 -7.83
N THR A 479 10.40 -12.34 -8.62
CA THR A 479 9.82 -11.08 -8.13
C THR A 479 8.34 -11.29 -7.74
N PRO A 480 7.74 -10.39 -6.94
CA PRO A 480 6.31 -10.45 -6.64
C PRO A 480 5.43 -10.49 -7.90
N ASN A 481 5.78 -9.76 -8.97
CA ASN A 481 5.04 -9.80 -10.23
C ASN A 481 5.22 -11.11 -11.00
N GLU A 482 6.43 -11.68 -11.02
CA GLU A 482 6.69 -13.01 -11.59
C GLU A 482 5.90 -14.10 -10.84
N LEU A 483 5.82 -14.01 -9.51
CA LEU A 483 5.01 -14.90 -8.67
C LEU A 483 3.52 -14.76 -8.98
N ARG A 484 2.99 -13.53 -9.05
CA ARG A 484 1.60 -13.27 -9.46
C ARG A 484 1.29 -13.86 -10.83
N HIS A 485 2.22 -13.72 -11.79
CA HIS A 485 2.05 -14.32 -13.11
C HIS A 485 2.02 -15.85 -13.03
N ARG A 486 2.95 -16.44 -12.29
CA ARG A 486 3.00 -17.90 -12.10
C ARG A 486 1.73 -18.46 -11.45
N PHE A 487 1.18 -17.78 -10.45
CA PHE A 487 -0.09 -18.21 -9.83
C PHE A 487 -1.27 -18.13 -10.81
N ARG A 488 -1.30 -17.12 -11.69
CA ARG A 488 -2.30 -17.01 -12.75
C ARG A 488 -2.17 -18.15 -13.78
N ASP A 489 -0.95 -18.47 -14.20
CA ASP A 489 -0.69 -19.57 -15.14
C ASP A 489 -1.08 -20.92 -14.55
N MET A 490 -0.85 -21.09 -13.25
CA MET A 490 -1.29 -22.26 -12.48
C MET A 490 -2.80 -22.28 -12.23
N LYS A 491 -3.54 -21.24 -12.63
CA LYS A 491 -4.98 -21.04 -12.38
C LYS A 491 -5.32 -21.16 -10.89
N ALA A 492 -4.47 -20.62 -10.03
CA ALA A 492 -4.70 -20.62 -8.58
C ALA A 492 -5.96 -19.79 -8.26
N ASP A 493 -6.85 -20.34 -7.44
CA ASP A 493 -8.01 -19.62 -6.89
C ASP A 493 -7.81 -19.19 -5.43
N ALA A 494 -6.76 -19.71 -4.80
CA ALA A 494 -6.19 -19.24 -3.54
C ALA A 494 -4.67 -19.47 -3.53
N VAL A 495 -3.94 -18.53 -2.95
CA VAL A 495 -2.50 -18.67 -2.67
C VAL A 495 -2.27 -18.56 -1.18
N PHE A 496 -1.57 -19.56 -0.61
CA PHE A 496 -1.18 -19.56 0.80
C PHE A 496 0.34 -19.64 0.93
N ALA A 497 0.91 -18.77 1.76
CA ALA A 497 2.35 -18.64 1.89
C ALA A 497 2.89 -19.28 3.17
N PHE A 498 4.04 -19.94 3.03
CA PHE A 498 4.82 -20.47 4.15
C PHE A 498 6.23 -19.86 4.14
N GLN A 499 6.49 -18.95 5.07
CA GLN A 499 7.82 -18.36 5.30
C GLN A 499 8.67 -19.34 6.11
N LEU A 500 9.93 -19.50 5.71
CA LEU A 500 10.89 -20.32 6.44
C LEU A 500 12.32 -19.84 6.23
N ARG A 501 13.15 -20.04 7.25
CA ARG A 501 14.62 -19.90 7.17
C ARG A 501 15.35 -21.21 7.48
N ASN A 502 14.62 -22.22 7.94
CA ASN A 502 15.14 -23.50 8.41
C ASN A 502 14.84 -24.61 7.39
N PRO A 503 15.57 -25.74 7.43
CA PRO A 503 15.19 -26.95 6.71
C PRO A 503 13.75 -27.39 7.03
N ILE A 504 13.09 -28.03 6.05
CA ILE A 504 11.72 -28.52 6.19
C ILE A 504 11.73 -29.89 6.88
N HIS A 505 11.06 -30.01 8.03
CA HIS A 505 10.68 -31.29 8.62
C HIS A 505 9.17 -31.52 8.47
N ASN A 506 8.69 -32.71 8.79
CA ASN A 506 7.29 -33.10 8.56
C ASN A 506 6.30 -32.30 9.40
N GLY A 507 6.73 -31.67 10.50
CA GLY A 507 5.91 -30.70 11.23
C GLY A 507 5.52 -29.50 10.37
N HIS A 508 6.44 -28.93 9.57
CA HIS A 508 6.11 -27.88 8.62
C HIS A 508 5.17 -28.40 7.52
N SER A 509 5.42 -29.64 7.05
CA SER A 509 4.53 -30.31 6.09
C SER A 509 3.10 -30.42 6.60
N LEU A 510 2.92 -30.83 7.86
CA LEU A 510 1.61 -30.94 8.49
C LEU A 510 0.85 -29.61 8.45
N LEU A 511 1.51 -28.50 8.78
CA LEU A 511 0.90 -27.16 8.70
C LEU A 511 0.45 -26.85 7.27
N MET A 512 1.33 -27.06 6.28
CA MET A 512 1.04 -26.77 4.88
C MET A 512 -0.08 -27.65 4.30
N GLN A 513 -0.10 -28.94 4.63
CA GLN A 513 -1.16 -29.88 4.24
C GLN A 513 -2.50 -29.51 4.88
N THR A 514 -2.50 -29.23 6.19
CA THR A 514 -3.71 -28.85 6.93
C THR A 514 -4.30 -27.56 6.38
N THR A 515 -3.47 -26.57 6.03
CA THR A 515 -3.95 -25.36 5.35
C THR A 515 -4.62 -25.68 4.03
N ARG A 516 -4.01 -26.54 3.20
CA ARG A 516 -4.62 -26.92 1.91
C ARG A 516 -5.98 -27.59 2.10
N GLN A 517 -6.09 -28.52 3.06
CA GLN A 517 -7.35 -29.18 3.40
C GLN A 517 -8.41 -28.17 3.83
N LEU A 518 -8.06 -27.24 4.74
CA LEU A 518 -8.95 -26.17 5.18
C LEU A 518 -9.43 -25.28 4.02
N LEU A 519 -8.57 -24.97 3.05
CA LEU A 519 -8.96 -24.19 1.88
C LEU A 519 -9.89 -24.97 0.95
N ASN A 520 -9.65 -26.26 0.75
CA ASN A 520 -10.55 -27.13 -0.01
C ASN A 520 -11.93 -27.20 0.64
N GLU A 521 -11.99 -27.33 1.97
CA GLU A 521 -13.25 -27.32 2.75
C GLU A 521 -14.01 -25.99 2.63
N ARG A 522 -13.29 -24.88 2.49
CA ARG A 522 -13.86 -23.55 2.22
C ARG A 522 -14.30 -23.34 0.78
N GLY A 523 -14.13 -24.34 -0.09
CA GLY A 523 -14.64 -24.34 -1.46
C GLY A 523 -13.62 -23.98 -2.54
N PHE A 524 -12.39 -23.58 -2.18
CA PHE A 524 -11.31 -23.39 -3.15
C PHE A 524 -10.99 -24.72 -3.83
N LYS A 525 -10.81 -24.71 -5.15
CA LYS A 525 -10.58 -25.88 -6.01
C LYS A 525 -9.11 -26.08 -6.34
N ASN A 526 -8.35 -25.00 -6.39
CA ASN A 526 -6.93 -25.03 -6.74
C ASN A 526 -6.06 -24.14 -5.82
N PRO A 527 -6.03 -24.43 -4.50
CA PRO A 527 -5.15 -23.71 -3.57
C PRO A 527 -3.67 -24.05 -3.83
N VAL A 528 -2.88 -23.04 -4.17
CA VAL A 528 -1.45 -23.14 -4.46
C VAL A 528 -0.61 -22.70 -3.26
N LEU A 529 0.36 -23.53 -2.89
CA LEU A 529 1.34 -23.22 -1.85
C LEU A 529 2.47 -22.37 -2.44
N LEU A 530 2.76 -21.24 -1.81
CA LEU A 530 4.02 -20.51 -1.95
C LEU A 530 4.97 -20.93 -0.82
N LEU A 531 5.84 -21.89 -1.10
CA LEU A 531 6.91 -22.32 -0.20
C LEU A 531 8.10 -21.38 -0.39
N HIS A 532 8.36 -20.53 0.60
CA HIS A 532 9.08 -19.28 0.35
C HIS A 532 10.29 -19.08 1.28
N PRO A 533 11.35 -19.88 1.15
CA PRO A 533 12.56 -19.73 1.95
C PRO A 533 13.16 -18.33 1.82
N LEU A 534 13.61 -17.78 2.95
CA LEU A 534 14.40 -16.54 2.98
C LEU A 534 15.82 -16.81 2.46
N GLY A 535 16.31 -15.93 1.59
CA GLY A 535 17.61 -16.06 0.93
C GLY A 535 18.55 -14.86 1.04
N GLY A 536 18.17 -13.80 1.74
CA GLY A 536 19.13 -12.78 2.18
C GLY A 536 20.01 -13.27 3.32
N TRP A 537 20.73 -12.34 3.94
CA TRP A 537 21.63 -12.61 5.05
C TRP A 537 20.93 -13.35 6.21
N THR A 538 21.61 -14.36 6.75
CA THR A 538 21.23 -15.11 7.94
C THR A 538 22.45 -15.20 8.88
N LYS A 539 22.21 -15.44 10.18
CA LYS A 539 23.29 -15.61 11.16
C LYS A 539 24.10 -16.88 10.90
N ASP A 540 25.33 -16.92 11.38
CA ASP A 540 26.33 -17.94 11.02
C ASP A 540 25.95 -19.39 11.36
N ASP A 541 25.11 -19.61 12.38
CA ASP A 541 24.73 -20.96 12.80
C ASP A 541 23.46 -21.52 12.11
N ASP A 542 22.82 -20.71 11.25
CA ASP A 542 21.73 -21.16 10.39
C ASP A 542 22.28 -21.99 9.21
N VAL A 543 21.44 -22.87 8.65
CA VAL A 543 21.84 -23.68 7.48
C VAL A 543 21.94 -22.76 6.25
N PRO A 544 23.07 -22.77 5.50
CA PRO A 544 23.24 -21.92 4.32
C PRO A 544 22.14 -22.13 3.27
N LEU A 545 21.80 -21.07 2.55
CA LEU A 545 20.73 -21.08 1.55
C LEU A 545 20.88 -22.21 0.50
N PRO A 546 22.05 -22.47 -0.11
CA PRO A 546 22.18 -23.57 -1.08
C PRO A 546 21.84 -24.94 -0.51
N VAL A 547 22.19 -25.19 0.76
CA VAL A 547 21.89 -26.44 1.45
C VAL A 547 20.38 -26.54 1.74
N ARG A 548 19.76 -25.44 2.18
CA ARG A 548 18.29 -25.39 2.38
C ARG A 548 17.55 -25.62 1.07
N MET A 549 17.95 -24.97 -0.01
CA MET A 549 17.32 -25.14 -1.32
C MET A 549 17.49 -26.56 -1.85
N ALA A 550 18.66 -27.19 -1.66
CA ALA A 550 18.86 -28.60 -1.99
C ALA A 550 17.94 -29.51 -1.14
N GLN A 551 17.81 -29.22 0.16
CA GLN A 551 16.95 -29.96 1.06
C GLN A 551 15.46 -29.82 0.71
N HIS A 552 15.01 -28.62 0.36
CA HIS A 552 13.62 -28.36 -0.03
C HIS A 552 13.28 -29.02 -1.36
N GLN A 553 14.21 -29.01 -2.32
CA GLN A 553 14.03 -29.73 -3.59
C GLN A 553 13.98 -31.24 -3.37
N ALA A 554 14.89 -31.79 -2.55
CA ALA A 554 14.85 -33.21 -2.18
C ALA A 554 13.51 -33.57 -1.50
N PHE A 555 13.03 -32.72 -0.60
CA PHE A 555 11.74 -32.88 0.05
C PHE A 555 10.57 -32.88 -0.93
N LEU A 556 10.56 -31.98 -1.93
CA LEU A 556 9.48 -31.84 -2.90
C LEU A 556 9.48 -32.93 -4.00
N ASN A 557 10.61 -33.59 -4.22
CA ASN A 557 10.78 -34.61 -5.26
C ASN A 557 10.70 -36.04 -4.71
N GLU A 558 10.33 -36.21 -3.43
CA GLU A 558 10.27 -37.53 -2.80
C GLU A 558 8.90 -38.19 -3.00
N ASP A 559 8.80 -39.02 -4.03
CA ASP A 559 7.55 -39.67 -4.46
C ASP A 559 7.01 -40.69 -3.45
N GLU A 560 7.89 -41.35 -2.68
CA GLU A 560 7.50 -42.43 -1.75
C GLU A 560 6.65 -41.96 -0.56
N HIS A 561 6.68 -40.66 -0.23
CA HIS A 561 6.04 -40.11 0.96
C HIS A 561 5.01 -39.00 0.65
N ASP A 562 4.85 -38.63 -0.63
CA ASP A 562 3.98 -37.59 -1.21
C ASP A 562 3.44 -36.57 -0.19
N ARG A 563 4.36 -35.86 0.46
CA ARG A 563 4.03 -34.96 1.58
C ARG A 563 3.49 -33.63 1.07
N LEU A 564 3.89 -33.16 -0.11
CA LEU A 564 3.33 -31.95 -0.71
C LEU A 564 3.16 -32.15 -2.22
N ASP A 565 1.94 -31.93 -2.71
CA ASP A 565 1.66 -31.88 -4.15
C ASP A 565 2.58 -30.85 -4.86
N ARG A 566 3.53 -31.37 -5.64
CA ARG A 566 4.51 -30.60 -6.41
C ARG A 566 3.86 -29.72 -7.47
N SER A 567 2.77 -30.20 -8.07
CA SER A 567 2.04 -29.49 -9.13
C SER A 567 1.31 -28.25 -8.61
N ARG A 568 1.02 -28.22 -7.30
CA ARG A 568 0.36 -27.11 -6.60
C ARG A 568 1.28 -26.42 -5.59
N THR A 569 2.59 -26.47 -5.82
CA THR A 569 3.60 -25.85 -4.96
C THR A 569 4.62 -25.05 -5.78
N VAL A 570 4.74 -23.77 -5.47
CA VAL A 570 5.78 -22.87 -5.99
C VAL A 570 6.86 -22.74 -4.92
N LEU A 571 8.07 -23.20 -5.26
CA LEU A 571 9.28 -22.94 -4.47
C LEU A 571 9.97 -21.70 -5.04
N ALA A 572 10.12 -20.66 -4.22
CA ALA A 572 10.79 -19.41 -4.58
C ALA A 572 11.59 -18.85 -3.40
N ILE A 573 12.59 -18.02 -3.67
CA ILE A 573 13.46 -17.41 -2.66
C ILE A 573 13.01 -15.97 -2.40
N PHE A 574 12.76 -15.65 -1.13
CA PHE A 574 12.50 -14.29 -0.69
C PHE A 574 13.84 -13.58 -0.40
N PRO A 575 14.18 -12.46 -1.07
CA PRO A 575 15.54 -11.90 -1.04
C PRO A 575 15.88 -11.12 0.24
N SER A 576 14.91 -10.86 1.12
CA SER A 576 15.15 -10.06 2.32
C SER A 576 16.22 -10.64 3.23
N PRO A 577 17.08 -9.81 3.82
CA PRO A 577 17.86 -10.17 5.00
C PRO A 577 16.93 -10.58 6.15
N MET A 578 17.42 -11.49 7.01
CA MET A 578 16.75 -11.89 8.24
C MET A 578 17.20 -10.98 9.39
N SER A 579 16.25 -10.30 10.02
CA SER A 579 16.45 -9.43 11.18
C SER A 579 16.45 -10.20 12.48
N TYR A 580 15.72 -11.30 12.58
CA TYR A 580 15.41 -12.00 13.83
C TYR A 580 14.65 -11.14 14.84
N ALA A 581 13.76 -10.27 14.36
CA ALA A 581 13.01 -9.32 15.20
C ALA A 581 11.61 -9.82 15.60
N GLY A 582 11.38 -11.14 15.60
CA GLY A 582 10.20 -11.77 16.17
C GLY A 582 8.86 -11.16 15.69
N PRO A 583 7.97 -10.71 16.60
CA PRO A 583 6.68 -10.11 16.26
C PRO A 583 6.75 -8.86 15.36
N THR A 584 7.85 -8.12 15.38
CA THR A 584 8.07 -6.97 14.48
C THR A 584 8.33 -7.47 13.06
N GLU A 585 9.22 -8.44 12.90
CA GLU A 585 9.63 -8.93 11.57
C GLU A 585 8.60 -9.85 10.92
N VAL A 586 7.82 -10.61 11.69
CA VAL A 586 6.80 -11.48 11.09
C VAL A 586 5.73 -10.68 10.33
N GLN A 587 5.47 -9.43 10.72
CA GLN A 587 4.63 -8.51 9.96
C GLN A 587 5.25 -8.16 8.60
N TRP A 588 6.56 -7.87 8.55
CA TRP A 588 7.30 -7.68 7.30
C TRP A 588 7.23 -8.93 6.40
N HIS A 589 7.42 -10.12 6.98
CA HIS A 589 7.28 -11.38 6.25
C HIS A 589 5.88 -11.58 5.65
N ALA A 590 4.83 -11.19 6.37
CA ALA A 590 3.44 -11.28 5.91
C ALA A 590 3.15 -10.25 4.82
N LYS A 591 3.51 -8.98 5.04
CA LYS A 591 3.37 -7.88 4.07
C LYS A 591 4.04 -8.22 2.73
N ALA A 592 5.30 -8.67 2.76
CA ALA A 592 6.02 -9.05 1.55
C ALA A 592 5.30 -10.14 0.75
N ARG A 593 4.58 -11.05 1.40
CA ARG A 593 3.82 -12.13 0.75
C ARG A 593 2.48 -11.65 0.22
N MET A 594 1.85 -10.69 0.89
CA MET A 594 0.70 -9.96 0.36
C MET A 594 1.04 -9.30 -0.99
N CYS A 595 2.26 -8.74 -1.14
CA CYS A 595 2.72 -8.20 -2.43
C CYS A 595 2.78 -9.25 -3.56
N THR A 596 2.96 -10.54 -3.26
CA THR A 596 2.96 -11.64 -4.24
C THR A 596 1.56 -12.09 -4.68
N GLY A 597 0.50 -11.53 -4.08
CA GLY A 597 -0.87 -11.99 -4.28
C GLY A 597 -1.29 -13.14 -3.37
N ALA A 598 -0.52 -13.44 -2.31
CA ALA A 598 -0.94 -14.41 -1.29
C ALA A 598 -2.21 -13.92 -0.57
N ASN A 599 -3.19 -14.82 -0.43
CA ASN A 599 -4.45 -14.55 0.28
C ASN A 599 -4.39 -15.06 1.73
N PHE A 600 -3.55 -16.07 1.98
CA PHE A 600 -3.41 -16.70 3.29
C PHE A 600 -1.95 -16.74 3.72
N TYR A 601 -1.70 -16.58 5.02
CA TYR A 601 -0.36 -16.66 5.58
C TYR A 601 -0.31 -17.58 6.79
N ILE A 602 0.50 -18.63 6.67
CA ILE A 602 0.71 -19.59 7.74
C ILE A 602 1.69 -19.00 8.74
N VAL A 603 1.30 -19.00 10.02
CA VAL A 603 2.19 -18.60 11.11
C VAL A 603 2.17 -19.66 12.22
N GLY A 604 3.37 -20.10 12.61
CA GLY A 604 3.59 -21.05 13.71
C GLY A 604 4.03 -20.36 15.01
N ARG A 605 4.61 -21.16 15.90
CA ARG A 605 5.23 -20.70 17.17
C ARG A 605 6.53 -19.94 16.90
N ASP A 606 6.75 -18.87 17.66
CA ASP A 606 7.98 -18.06 17.69
C ASP A 606 8.50 -17.66 16.29
N PRO A 607 7.64 -17.08 15.42
CA PRO A 607 8.04 -16.75 14.08
C PRO A 607 9.07 -15.62 14.12
N ALA A 608 10.13 -15.77 13.32
CA ALA A 608 11.26 -14.84 13.28
C ALA A 608 12.00 -14.63 14.63
N GLY A 609 11.78 -15.49 15.62
CA GLY A 609 12.48 -15.44 16.89
C GLY A 609 13.86 -16.09 16.87
N LEU A 610 14.60 -15.84 17.95
CA LEU A 610 15.83 -16.52 18.33
C LEU A 610 15.87 -16.70 19.87
N PRO A 611 16.73 -17.58 20.41
CA PRO A 611 17.05 -17.60 21.83
C PRO A 611 17.60 -16.25 22.30
N HIS A 612 17.34 -15.87 23.54
CA HIS A 612 17.84 -14.62 24.11
C HIS A 612 19.38 -14.60 24.06
N PRO A 613 20.03 -13.54 23.52
CA PRO A 613 21.48 -13.54 23.30
C PRO A 613 22.29 -13.75 24.60
N SER A 614 21.91 -13.04 25.67
CA SER A 614 22.52 -13.21 27.01
C SER A 614 22.10 -14.47 27.80
N ASP A 615 20.97 -15.13 27.48
CA ASP A 615 20.47 -16.31 28.19
C ASP A 615 19.81 -17.28 27.20
N LYS A 616 20.63 -18.13 26.58
CA LYS A 616 20.20 -19.07 25.53
C LYS A 616 19.17 -20.11 25.98
N SER A 617 18.84 -20.18 27.27
CA SER A 617 17.79 -21.06 27.79
C SER A 617 16.38 -20.50 27.60
N LYS A 618 16.26 -19.20 27.27
CA LYS A 618 14.98 -18.51 27.05
C LYS A 618 14.86 -18.06 25.60
N ASP A 619 13.64 -17.98 25.12
CA ASP A 619 13.32 -17.33 23.85
C ASP A 619 13.38 -15.80 24.04
N LEU A 620 13.88 -15.05 23.05
CA LEU A 620 13.92 -13.58 23.12
C LEU A 620 12.51 -12.98 23.12
N TYR A 621 11.58 -13.65 22.43
CA TYR A 621 10.18 -13.23 22.31
C TYR A 621 9.26 -14.28 22.91
N ASP A 622 8.09 -13.84 23.39
CA ASP A 622 7.05 -14.80 23.73
C ASP A 622 6.62 -15.56 22.46
N PRO A 623 6.60 -16.90 22.49
CA PRO A 623 6.37 -17.72 21.31
C PRO A 623 4.99 -17.54 20.65
N THR A 624 4.04 -16.91 21.34
CA THR A 624 2.68 -16.64 20.85
C THR A 624 2.50 -15.22 20.32
N HIS A 625 3.43 -14.31 20.60
CA HIS A 625 3.25 -12.89 20.24
C HIS A 625 3.24 -12.68 18.73
N GLY A 626 4.06 -13.41 17.96
CA GLY A 626 4.09 -13.24 16.51
C GLY A 626 2.74 -13.49 15.84
N SER A 627 2.05 -14.58 16.21
CA SER A 627 0.72 -14.86 15.67
C SER A 627 -0.34 -13.88 16.16
N LYS A 628 -0.32 -13.51 17.46
CA LYS A 628 -1.27 -12.56 18.05
C LYS A 628 -1.14 -11.17 17.41
N VAL A 629 0.08 -10.67 17.26
CA VAL A 629 0.36 -9.37 16.64
C VAL A 629 -0.10 -9.35 15.19
N LEU A 630 0.21 -10.39 14.39
CA LEU A 630 -0.26 -10.46 13.00
C LEU A 630 -1.78 -10.37 12.86
N THR A 631 -2.55 -11.02 13.75
CA THR A 631 -4.02 -11.00 13.67
C THR A 631 -4.65 -9.63 13.94
N MET A 632 -3.91 -8.70 14.54
CA MET A 632 -4.36 -7.33 14.84
C MET A 632 -3.55 -6.26 14.11
N ALA A 633 -2.60 -6.64 13.25
CA ALA A 633 -1.68 -5.73 12.61
C ALA A 633 -2.40 -4.89 11.55
N PRO A 634 -2.32 -3.54 11.62
CA PRO A 634 -2.90 -2.67 10.60
C PRO A 634 -2.19 -2.85 9.25
N GLY A 635 -2.94 -2.64 8.15
CA GLY A 635 -2.41 -2.71 6.79
C GLY A 635 -2.25 -4.13 6.21
N LEU A 636 -2.66 -5.18 6.92
CA LEU A 636 -2.62 -6.58 6.45
C LEU A 636 -3.99 -7.15 6.06
N ASN A 637 -4.99 -6.29 5.82
CA ASN A 637 -6.39 -6.68 5.63
C ASN A 637 -6.66 -7.64 4.47
N GLN A 638 -5.73 -7.75 3.51
CA GLN A 638 -5.87 -8.62 2.34
C GLN A 638 -5.32 -10.03 2.55
N LEU A 639 -4.72 -10.28 3.71
CA LEU A 639 -4.08 -11.52 4.06
C LEU A 639 -4.79 -12.14 5.27
N GLN A 640 -5.41 -13.30 5.07
CA GLN A 640 -5.96 -14.06 6.18
C GLN A 640 -4.84 -14.83 6.90
N ILE A 641 -4.61 -14.47 8.16
CA ILE A 641 -3.63 -15.13 9.02
C ILE A 641 -4.19 -16.48 9.48
N LEU A 642 -3.41 -17.55 9.28
CA LEU A 642 -3.73 -18.92 9.70
C LEU A 642 -2.75 -19.34 10.81
N PRO A 643 -3.10 -19.09 12.09
CA PRO A 643 -2.26 -19.48 13.21
C PRO A 643 -2.35 -20.99 13.46
N PHE A 644 -1.21 -21.62 13.66
CA PHE A 644 -1.13 -23.04 14.03
C PHE A 644 -0.53 -23.25 15.40
N LYS A 645 -1.01 -24.31 16.07
CA LYS A 645 -0.38 -24.85 17.27
C LYS A 645 0.98 -25.46 16.90
N VAL A 646 1.80 -25.70 17.93
CA VAL A 646 3.09 -26.38 17.77
C VAL A 646 2.86 -27.78 17.20
N ALA A 647 3.65 -28.16 16.19
CA ALA A 647 3.75 -29.53 15.73
C ALA A 647 5.00 -30.17 16.34
N ALA A 648 4.86 -31.38 16.90
CA ALA A 648 5.95 -32.16 17.49
C ALA A 648 5.84 -33.62 17.07
N TYR A 649 6.91 -34.39 17.24
CA TYR A 649 6.92 -35.80 16.86
C TYR A 649 6.12 -36.60 17.86
N ASN A 650 5.05 -37.29 17.44
CA ASN A 650 4.29 -38.17 18.32
C ASN A 650 4.81 -39.60 18.14
N HIS A 651 5.41 -40.17 19.20
CA HIS A 651 6.06 -41.47 19.10
C HIS A 651 5.08 -42.65 19.05
N VAL A 652 3.81 -42.44 19.43
CA VAL A 652 2.74 -43.43 19.29
C VAL A 652 2.28 -43.50 17.83
N LEU A 653 2.09 -42.34 17.20
CA LEU A 653 1.71 -42.24 15.79
C LEU A 653 2.87 -42.49 14.83
N LYS A 654 4.12 -42.35 15.32
CA LYS A 654 5.35 -42.36 14.51
C LYS A 654 5.32 -41.35 13.36
N ASP A 655 4.71 -40.20 13.62
CA ASP A 655 4.65 -39.08 12.68
C ASP A 655 4.51 -37.77 13.45
N MET A 656 4.62 -36.65 12.74
CA MET A 656 4.41 -35.32 13.28
C MET A 656 2.91 -35.07 13.49
N ALA A 657 2.55 -34.55 14.67
CA ALA A 657 1.18 -34.21 15.03
C ALA A 657 1.12 -32.86 15.77
N PHE A 658 -0.06 -32.24 15.78
CA PHE A 658 -0.29 -31.05 16.61
C PHE A 658 -0.22 -31.42 18.08
N TYR A 659 0.60 -30.67 18.84
CA TYR A 659 0.84 -30.92 20.25
C TYR A 659 -0.43 -30.80 21.08
N ASP A 660 -0.67 -31.81 21.91
CA ASP A 660 -1.76 -31.88 22.88
C ASP A 660 -1.16 -31.90 24.30
N PRO A 661 -1.35 -30.83 25.10
CA PRO A 661 -0.86 -30.77 26.48
C PRO A 661 -1.37 -31.90 27.37
N THR A 662 -2.54 -32.47 27.07
CA THR A 662 -3.13 -33.58 27.85
C THR A 662 -2.45 -34.92 27.59
N LYS A 663 -1.66 -35.01 26.51
CA LYS A 663 -0.91 -36.19 26.08
C LYS A 663 0.57 -35.89 25.96
N HIS A 664 1.10 -35.03 26.83
CA HIS A 664 2.48 -34.53 26.76
C HIS A 664 3.50 -35.65 26.56
N ASP A 665 3.36 -36.74 27.31
CA ASP A 665 4.29 -37.87 27.28
C ASP A 665 4.39 -38.52 25.90
N GLU A 666 3.36 -38.43 25.04
CA GLU A 666 3.37 -38.97 23.67
C GLU A 666 4.25 -38.17 22.70
N PHE A 667 4.69 -36.95 23.05
CA PHE A 667 5.37 -36.02 22.15
C PHE A 667 6.86 -35.83 22.47
N ASP A 668 7.69 -35.91 21.43
CA ASP A 668 9.13 -35.59 21.47
C ASP A 668 9.41 -34.28 20.71
N PHE A 669 10.06 -33.33 21.40
CA PHE A 669 10.49 -32.06 20.84
C PHE A 669 11.95 -32.14 20.41
N ILE A 670 12.16 -32.45 19.13
CA ILE A 670 13.50 -32.51 18.54
C ILE A 670 13.97 -31.09 18.21
N SER A 671 14.76 -30.51 19.12
CA SER A 671 15.35 -29.18 18.93
C SER A 671 16.34 -29.16 17.76
N GLY A 672 16.58 -27.96 17.18
CA GLY A 672 17.59 -27.80 16.14
C GLY A 672 18.99 -28.25 16.57
N THR A 673 19.34 -28.07 17.85
CA THR A 673 20.63 -28.56 18.41
C THR A 673 20.67 -30.09 18.47
N ARG A 674 19.59 -30.76 18.89
CA ARG A 674 19.50 -32.22 18.88
C ARG A 674 19.55 -32.78 17.46
N MET A 675 18.79 -32.19 16.53
CA MET A 675 18.81 -32.54 15.11
C MET A 675 20.22 -32.40 14.52
N ARG A 676 20.92 -31.29 14.79
CA ARG A 676 22.31 -31.07 14.35
C ARG A 676 23.26 -32.15 14.84
N LYS A 677 23.10 -32.59 16.09
CA LYS A 677 23.90 -33.66 16.67
C LYS A 677 23.67 -34.99 15.94
N ILE A 678 22.41 -35.42 15.81
CA ILE A 678 22.03 -36.64 15.08
C ILE A 678 22.60 -36.63 13.66
N ALA A 679 22.46 -35.50 12.95
CA ALA A 679 22.95 -35.33 11.59
C ALA A 679 24.48 -35.45 11.48
N ARG A 680 25.21 -34.86 12.42
CA ARG A 680 26.69 -34.89 12.50
C ARG A 680 27.22 -36.29 12.82
N ASP A 681 26.54 -37.00 13.71
CA ASP A 681 26.91 -38.35 14.14
C ASP A 681 26.56 -39.40 13.07
N GLY A 682 25.86 -39.00 12.00
CA GLY A 682 25.41 -39.89 10.92
C GLY A 682 24.25 -40.81 11.32
N GLU A 683 23.56 -40.46 12.40
CA GLU A 683 22.39 -41.16 12.89
C GLU A 683 21.14 -40.76 12.07
N GLN A 684 20.11 -41.60 12.14
CA GLN A 684 18.79 -41.30 11.57
C GLN A 684 17.89 -40.68 12.64
N PRO A 685 17.09 -39.66 12.32
CA PRO A 685 16.06 -39.18 13.22
C PRO A 685 14.95 -40.24 13.33
N PRO A 686 14.02 -40.10 14.28
CA PRO A 686 12.84 -40.95 14.32
C PRO A 686 12.12 -40.95 12.97
N ASP A 687 11.69 -42.13 12.54
CA ASP A 687 10.97 -42.31 11.29
C ASP A 687 9.72 -41.43 11.27
N GLY A 688 9.44 -40.75 10.16
CA GLY A 688 8.36 -39.76 10.09
C GLY A 688 8.68 -38.34 10.62
N PHE A 689 9.87 -38.08 11.19
CA PHE A 689 10.26 -36.71 11.55
C PHE A 689 10.56 -35.82 10.33
N MET A 690 11.32 -36.36 9.37
CA MET A 690 11.72 -35.69 8.13
C MET A 690 11.80 -36.73 7.02
N VAL A 691 11.46 -36.33 5.80
CA VAL A 691 11.58 -37.21 4.63
C VAL A 691 13.05 -37.64 4.41
N PRO A 692 13.33 -38.92 4.11
CA PRO A 692 14.69 -39.45 4.02
C PRO A 692 15.62 -38.71 3.06
N ALA A 693 15.16 -38.33 1.87
CA ALA A 693 15.99 -37.59 0.91
C ALA A 693 16.37 -36.20 1.45
N GLY A 694 15.42 -35.53 2.11
CA GLY A 694 15.66 -34.28 2.82
C GLY A 694 16.66 -34.43 3.95
N TRP A 695 16.56 -35.50 4.76
CA TRP A 695 17.51 -35.77 5.84
C TRP A 695 18.93 -36.03 5.32
N LYS A 696 19.06 -36.80 4.24
CA LYS A 696 20.35 -37.11 3.62
C LYS A 696 21.13 -35.85 3.24
N VAL A 697 20.46 -34.84 2.70
CA VAL A 697 21.08 -33.54 2.37
C VAL A 697 21.64 -32.87 3.63
N LEU A 698 20.85 -32.82 4.72
CA LEU A 698 21.28 -32.21 5.98
C LEU A 698 22.39 -32.97 6.66
N SER A 699 22.29 -34.30 6.74
CA SER A 699 23.32 -35.15 7.34
C SER A 699 24.65 -35.01 6.60
N THR A 700 24.63 -35.03 5.26
CA THR A 700 25.83 -34.80 4.43
C THR A 700 26.46 -33.44 4.73
N TYR A 701 25.65 -32.38 4.84
CA TYR A 701 26.13 -31.05 5.19
C TYR A 701 26.79 -31.02 6.57
N TYR A 702 26.12 -31.52 7.62
CA TYR A 702 26.65 -31.47 8.99
C TYR A 702 27.88 -32.36 9.19
N GLN A 703 27.96 -33.50 8.50
CA GLN A 703 29.17 -34.33 8.47
C GLN A 703 30.35 -33.60 7.81
N SER A 704 30.10 -32.85 6.72
CA SER A 704 31.15 -32.08 6.03
C SER A 704 31.78 -31.00 6.92
N LEU A 705 31.02 -30.45 7.88
CA LEU A 705 31.54 -29.49 8.86
C LEU A 705 32.46 -30.17 9.87
N ALA A 706 32.13 -31.39 10.31
CA ALA A 706 32.94 -32.15 11.27
C ALA A 706 34.26 -32.65 10.68
N THR A 707 34.34 -32.85 9.36
CA THR A 707 35.60 -33.19 8.68
C THR A 707 36.53 -32.00 8.42
N LYS A 708 36.05 -30.77 8.58
CA LYS A 708 36.83 -29.52 8.37
C LYS A 708 37.35 -28.89 9.67
N SER A 709 36.88 -29.37 10.82
CA SER A 709 37.38 -29.06 12.17
C SER A 709 38.40 -30.08 12.61
#